data_AF-A0A2D3WE47-F1
#
_entry.id   AF-A0A2D3WE47-F1
#
_cell.length_a   1.000
_cell.length_b   1.000
_cell.length_c   1.000
_cell.angle_alpha   90.00
_cell.angle_beta   90.00
_cell.angle_gamma   90.00
#
_symmetry.space_group_name_H-M   'P 1'
#
loop_
_entity.id
_entity.type
_entity.pdbx_description
1 polymer ?
#
loop_
_entity_poly.entity_id
_entity_poly.type
_entity_poly.pdbx_seq_one_letter_code
_entity_poly.pdbx_strand_id
1 'polypeptide(L)'
;MKKYVWLLYSVIAVWLFLAQSTEAQSKFQDVMQQRGLSEQDAIAALKVYQPSGKHDEYYVFASGGQSGQVLVYGVPSMRILKYISVFTPEPWQGYGFDTDSKEILREGNIRGREINWGDTHHPALSETNGVYDGQYLFINDKANARIAVINLKYFETSQIVVNPLFKSDHGGAFVTPNTEYILESCQYAAPLTNDYYPMEAYQDTYRGGVTFWKFNKEKGRILPEQSFTLELPPYMQDLTDAGKGISEGWGFTNSYNSELYTGGIEKGLPPFEAGCSRNDTDYLHVYNWKKLAELAKDAKNVKIINNHKVIPIDVAVKNNALFLIPENKSPHGVDVNPDGQYIIVSGKLDTHASVYDFKKILQQIDAKEFVGKDAYGIPILDLKKSLHGQLELGLGHLHNSFGKEDGIVYSSLYVDSQIVKWDYKNLKIYDRVNIHYNVGHLEAMEGKSADPQGKYLIALNKLAIDRFLPVGPLHPQNNQLIDIGDKKMELLYDLPIPLGEPHQAASIRASKIHPEVRYPMGTNPKTNQPHIGKTLAGEEHIVRKGDHVYVYATMVRSHINPEHITVNKGDKITMYITNVERAEDETHGFTIDHHDIHVSVEPGETAQIDFVADIEGVFPYYCTEFCSALHLEMMGYFLVKDPKKEYDWSQKSKIKNLSPAELQEEYQKITANNEASQRVVDALFAFLKENQASKYPTVNNLLEDAKDQYAKILPEKEKAAKAFKENNLENAILFENMAWQYIIKTADSAIRAKDLLVNTLASPKSAAAKRGEGAFKEGGCSGCHVVGRVSSGPDVTGVLKRHKNAEQWVAEYVKNPESKFQEPYMKKLIEFFNLKMPNQNMNDQEIKDIIEYFKWI
;
A
#
# COMPACT_ATOMS: atom_id res chain seq x y z
N MET A 1 39.26 70.25 5.67
CA MET A 1 39.33 69.22 4.60
C MET A 1 39.40 67.78 5.12
N LYS A 2 40.27 67.42 6.09
CA LYS A 2 40.38 66.01 6.59
C LYS A 2 39.10 65.41 7.23
N LYS A 3 38.23 66.21 7.85
CA LYS A 3 36.96 65.71 8.44
C LYS A 3 35.84 65.43 7.42
N TYR A 4 35.86 66.09 6.25
CA TYR A 4 34.86 65.86 5.20
C TYR A 4 35.18 64.64 4.33
N VAL A 5 36.47 64.32 4.18
CA VAL A 5 36.92 63.13 3.44
C VAL A 5 36.55 61.84 4.19
N TRP A 6 36.66 61.82 5.53
CA TRP A 6 36.31 60.64 6.32
C TRP A 6 34.80 60.33 6.32
N LEU A 7 33.94 61.36 6.32
CA LEU A 7 32.49 61.15 6.21
C LEU A 7 32.09 60.62 4.82
N LEU A 8 32.74 61.09 3.76
CA LEU A 8 32.49 60.61 2.40
C LEU A 8 32.91 59.14 2.22
N TYR A 9 34.07 58.73 2.77
CA TYR A 9 34.51 57.33 2.73
C TYR A 9 33.62 56.42 3.59
N SER A 10 33.06 56.92 4.70
CA SER A 10 32.15 56.14 5.55
C SER A 10 30.80 55.91 4.88
N VAL A 11 30.24 56.93 4.22
CA VAL A 11 28.96 56.84 3.51
C VAL A 11 29.10 56.00 2.23
N ILE A 12 30.23 56.12 1.51
CA ILE A 12 30.52 55.29 0.33
C ILE A 12 30.81 53.84 0.73
N ALA A 13 31.47 53.57 1.86
CA ALA A 13 31.68 52.21 2.37
C ALA A 13 30.38 51.56 2.86
N VAL A 14 29.49 52.31 3.50
CA VAL A 14 28.17 51.79 3.91
C VAL A 14 27.26 51.56 2.71
N TRP A 15 27.33 52.42 1.68
CA TRP A 15 26.62 52.18 0.42
C TRP A 15 27.23 51.06 -0.41
N LEU A 16 28.55 50.82 -0.38
CA LEU A 16 29.18 49.66 -1.02
C LEU A 16 28.91 48.36 -0.26
N PHE A 17 28.78 48.39 1.08
CA PHE A 17 28.33 47.22 1.87
C PHE A 17 26.83 46.94 1.71
N LEU A 18 26.00 47.97 1.51
CA LEU A 18 24.57 47.81 1.20
C LEU A 18 24.31 47.47 -0.27
N ALA A 19 25.19 47.84 -1.21
CA ALA A 19 25.07 47.50 -2.63
C ALA A 19 25.76 46.19 -3.04
N GLN A 20 26.60 45.59 -2.18
CA GLN A 20 27.18 44.26 -2.41
C GLN A 20 26.44 43.11 -1.71
N SER A 21 25.35 43.39 -1.01
CA SER A 21 24.50 42.36 -0.36
C SER A 21 23.22 42.05 -1.12
N THR A 22 23.00 42.65 -2.29
CA THR A 22 21.77 42.50 -3.09
C THR A 22 21.83 41.48 -4.24
N GLU A 23 22.86 40.65 -4.34
CA GLU A 23 22.93 39.59 -5.37
C GLU A 23 23.34 38.24 -4.77
N ALA A 24 22.43 37.69 -3.95
CA ALA A 24 22.20 36.26 -3.85
C ALA A 24 20.90 36.08 -3.05
N GLN A 25 19.77 36.55 -3.59
CA GLN A 25 18.50 35.97 -3.17
C GLN A 25 18.66 34.46 -3.39
N SER A 26 18.54 33.67 -2.32
CA SER A 26 18.78 32.25 -2.46
C SER A 26 17.77 31.71 -3.48
N LYS A 27 18.17 30.80 -4.38
CA LYS A 27 17.22 30.15 -5.31
C LYS A 27 15.99 29.60 -4.58
N PHE A 28 16.16 29.23 -3.31
CA PHE A 28 15.08 28.92 -2.39
C PHE A 28 14.09 30.08 -2.17
N GLN A 29 14.56 31.28 -1.83
CA GLN A 29 13.70 32.47 -1.74
C GLN A 29 13.08 32.87 -3.08
N ASP A 30 13.78 32.73 -4.20
CA ASP A 30 13.21 32.98 -5.53
C ASP A 30 12.05 32.01 -5.82
N VAL A 31 12.24 30.72 -5.54
CA VAL A 31 11.20 29.69 -5.71
C VAL A 31 10.01 29.98 -4.80
N MET A 32 10.25 30.32 -3.53
CA MET A 32 9.18 30.71 -2.61
C MET A 32 8.39 31.90 -3.15
N GLN A 33 9.07 32.96 -3.59
CA GLN A 33 8.43 34.15 -4.13
C GLN A 33 7.66 33.85 -5.42
N GLN A 34 8.25 33.09 -6.36
CA GLN A 34 7.61 32.71 -7.62
C GLN A 34 6.34 31.88 -7.40
N ARG A 35 6.35 31.02 -6.37
CA ARG A 35 5.21 30.17 -6.02
C ARG A 35 4.25 30.81 -5.01
N GLY A 36 4.57 31.99 -4.48
CA GLY A 36 3.78 32.66 -3.44
C GLY A 36 3.76 31.91 -2.11
N LEU A 37 4.83 31.17 -1.77
CA LEU A 37 4.93 30.35 -0.56
C LEU A 37 5.43 31.18 0.64
N SER A 38 4.84 30.93 1.81
CA SER A 38 5.36 31.41 3.09
C SER A 38 6.53 30.54 3.60
N GLU A 39 7.27 31.04 4.58
CA GLU A 39 8.32 30.24 5.25
C GLU A 39 7.75 28.97 5.88
N GLN A 40 6.53 29.02 6.42
CA GLN A 40 5.87 27.85 6.99
C GLN A 40 5.55 26.81 5.92
N ASP A 41 5.10 27.22 4.73
CA ASP A 41 4.84 26.29 3.61
C ASP A 41 6.13 25.59 3.18
N ALA A 42 7.24 26.32 3.16
CA ALA A 42 8.54 25.76 2.82
C ALA A 42 9.06 24.79 3.90
N ILE A 43 8.87 25.10 5.19
CA ILE A 43 9.19 24.19 6.30
C ILE A 43 8.34 22.93 6.23
N ALA A 44 7.03 23.05 6.02
CA ALA A 44 6.11 21.92 5.89
C ALA A 44 6.54 21.02 4.71
N ALA A 45 6.82 21.61 3.55
CA ALA A 45 7.34 20.88 2.40
C ALA A 45 8.65 20.14 2.72
N LEU A 46 9.58 20.75 3.46
CA LEU A 46 10.83 20.11 3.87
C LEU A 46 10.64 18.99 4.91
N LYS A 47 9.63 19.10 5.80
CA LYS A 47 9.31 18.07 6.80
C LYS A 47 8.77 16.78 6.16
N VAL A 48 8.07 16.90 5.03
CA VAL A 48 7.46 15.75 4.31
C VAL A 48 8.29 15.27 3.12
N TYR A 49 9.16 16.12 2.58
CA TYR A 49 9.96 15.76 1.41
C TYR A 49 10.93 14.61 1.71
N GLN A 50 10.81 13.56 0.90
CA GLN A 50 11.71 12.43 0.94
C GLN A 50 12.42 12.27 -0.40
N PRO A 51 13.76 12.48 -0.47
CA PRO A 51 14.50 12.33 -1.71
C PRO A 51 14.52 10.86 -2.17
N SER A 52 14.76 10.66 -3.46
CA SER A 52 14.89 9.33 -4.07
C SER A 52 15.81 8.41 -3.27
N GLY A 53 15.36 7.18 -3.02
CA GLY A 53 16.09 6.16 -2.26
C GLY A 53 16.00 6.29 -0.73
N LYS A 54 15.35 7.32 -0.19
CA LYS A 54 15.12 7.44 1.27
C LYS A 54 13.71 6.93 1.62
N HIS A 55 13.60 6.09 2.63
CA HIS A 55 12.35 5.40 3.01
C HIS A 55 11.58 6.14 4.11
N ASP A 56 10.26 6.01 4.08
CA ASP A 56 9.37 6.51 5.12
C ASP A 56 9.60 5.81 6.46
N GLU A 57 9.20 6.48 7.55
CA GLU A 57 9.39 5.98 8.92
C GLU A 57 8.26 5.03 9.35
N TYR A 58 7.08 5.18 8.76
CA TYR A 58 5.87 4.41 9.09
C TYR A 58 5.13 3.97 7.83
N TYR A 59 4.49 2.81 7.93
CA TYR A 59 3.38 2.43 7.05
C TYR A 59 2.08 2.88 7.68
N VAL A 60 1.15 3.35 6.85
CA VAL A 60 -0.24 3.58 7.23
C VAL A 60 -1.12 2.73 6.33
N PHE A 61 -1.98 1.93 6.96
CA PHE A 61 -3.03 1.13 6.34
C PHE A 61 -4.35 1.84 6.57
N ALA A 62 -4.89 2.47 5.53
CA ALA A 62 -6.19 3.13 5.58
C ALA A 62 -7.25 2.28 4.87
N SER A 63 -8.47 2.28 5.38
CA SER A 63 -9.60 1.69 4.64
C SER A 63 -9.77 2.40 3.29
N GLY A 64 -10.22 1.68 2.26
CA GLY A 64 -10.64 2.26 0.99
C GLY A 64 -12.11 2.67 0.94
N GLY A 65 -12.82 2.60 2.06
CA GLY A 65 -14.26 2.80 2.11
C GLY A 65 -14.98 1.90 1.11
N GLN A 66 -15.84 2.53 0.33
CA GLN A 66 -16.75 1.92 -0.66
C GLN A 66 -16.03 1.30 -1.86
N SER A 67 -14.71 1.48 -1.97
CA SER A 67 -13.91 0.80 -3.00
C SER A 67 -13.74 -0.69 -2.66
N GLY A 68 -13.66 -1.04 -1.37
CA GLY A 68 -13.47 -2.42 -0.91
C GLY A 68 -12.01 -2.86 -0.77
N GLN A 69 -11.03 -1.99 -1.07
CA GLN A 69 -9.59 -2.23 -0.90
C GLN A 69 -9.05 -1.64 0.42
N VAL A 70 -7.76 -1.87 0.70
CA VAL A 70 -6.98 -1.14 1.73
C VAL A 70 -5.90 -0.31 1.04
N LEU A 71 -5.74 0.95 1.43
CA LEU A 71 -4.69 1.84 0.96
C LEU A 71 -3.48 1.75 1.87
N VAL A 72 -2.28 1.64 1.28
CA VAL A 72 -1.00 1.66 1.99
C VAL A 72 -0.23 2.90 1.55
N TYR A 73 0.15 3.77 2.49
CA TYR A 73 1.02 4.91 2.21
C TYR A 73 2.09 5.09 3.29
N GLY A 74 3.20 5.71 2.89
CA GLY A 74 4.33 6.01 3.77
C GLY A 74 4.19 7.36 4.47
N VAL A 75 4.62 7.45 5.73
CA VAL A 75 4.72 8.71 6.49
C VAL A 75 6.18 8.97 6.86
N PRO A 76 6.73 10.20 6.64
CA PRO A 76 6.01 11.46 6.43
C PRO A 76 5.75 11.87 4.98
N SER A 77 6.18 11.12 3.97
CA SER A 77 6.07 11.56 2.58
C SER A 77 4.65 11.58 2.03
N MET A 78 3.72 10.86 2.67
CA MET A 78 2.33 10.68 2.26
C MET A 78 2.16 10.02 0.89
N ARG A 79 3.21 9.36 0.37
CA ARG A 79 3.17 8.65 -0.92
C ARG A 79 2.40 7.35 -0.77
N ILE A 80 1.42 7.14 -1.63
CA ILE A 80 0.72 5.85 -1.78
C ILE A 80 1.73 4.84 -2.33
N LEU A 81 1.86 3.72 -1.63
CA LEU A 81 2.81 2.64 -1.92
C LEU A 81 2.11 1.43 -2.56
N LYS A 82 0.89 1.10 -2.11
CA LYS A 82 0.12 -0.06 -2.60
C LYS A 82 -1.37 0.12 -2.32
N TYR A 83 -2.21 -0.44 -3.19
CA TYR A 83 -3.58 -0.82 -2.86
C TYR A 83 -3.60 -2.33 -2.63
N ILE A 84 -4.19 -2.80 -1.54
CA ILE A 84 -4.36 -4.23 -1.28
C ILE A 84 -5.78 -4.59 -1.69
N SER A 85 -5.93 -5.51 -2.65
CA SER A 85 -7.20 -6.09 -3.04
C SER A 85 -7.82 -6.93 -1.92
N VAL A 86 -9.10 -6.70 -1.60
CA VAL A 86 -9.80 -7.43 -0.53
C VAL A 86 -11.18 -7.90 -0.99
N PHE A 87 -12.18 -7.00 -0.99
CA PHE A 87 -13.59 -7.36 -1.20
C PHE A 87 -14.10 -7.10 -2.62
N THR A 88 -13.25 -6.48 -3.44
CA THR A 88 -13.55 -6.06 -4.81
C THR A 88 -12.48 -6.64 -5.73
N PRO A 89 -12.84 -7.13 -6.93
CA PRO A 89 -11.87 -7.48 -7.95
C PRO A 89 -10.94 -6.30 -8.26
N GLU A 90 -9.64 -6.56 -8.34
CA GLU A 90 -8.61 -5.56 -8.61
C GLU A 90 -7.83 -5.97 -9.86
N PRO A 91 -8.18 -5.46 -11.05
CA PRO A 91 -7.66 -5.95 -12.31
C PRO A 91 -6.18 -5.65 -12.49
N TRP A 92 -5.60 -4.64 -11.83
CA TRP A 92 -4.14 -4.46 -11.92
C TRP A 92 -3.39 -5.61 -11.23
N GLN A 93 -3.93 -6.15 -10.13
CA GLN A 93 -3.33 -7.26 -9.37
C GLN A 93 -3.76 -8.65 -9.87
N GLY A 94 -4.61 -8.73 -10.91
CA GLY A 94 -5.28 -9.97 -11.31
C GLY A 94 -6.27 -10.53 -10.27
N TYR A 95 -6.46 -9.88 -9.12
CA TYR A 95 -7.28 -10.38 -8.03
C TYR A 95 -8.76 -10.39 -8.42
N GLY A 96 -9.41 -11.55 -8.29
CA GLY A 96 -10.77 -11.79 -8.75
C GLY A 96 -10.85 -12.17 -10.23
N PHE A 97 -9.74 -12.34 -10.93
CA PHE A 97 -9.67 -12.75 -12.35
C PHE A 97 -8.98 -14.12 -12.54
N ASP A 98 -8.00 -14.47 -11.71
CA ASP A 98 -7.44 -15.83 -11.61
C ASP A 98 -8.27 -16.75 -10.68
N THR A 99 -8.08 -18.07 -10.75
CA THR A 99 -8.85 -19.03 -9.94
C THR A 99 -8.57 -18.88 -8.45
N ASP A 100 -7.30 -18.77 -8.05
CA ASP A 100 -6.91 -18.78 -6.63
C ASP A 100 -7.47 -17.55 -5.89
N SER A 101 -7.36 -16.37 -6.50
CA SER A 101 -7.93 -15.14 -5.93
C SER A 101 -9.45 -15.10 -6.01
N LYS A 102 -10.06 -15.64 -7.08
CA LYS A 102 -11.51 -15.82 -7.14
C LYS A 102 -12.00 -16.69 -6.00
N GLU A 103 -11.31 -17.78 -5.67
CA GLU A 103 -11.68 -18.65 -4.54
C GLU A 103 -11.72 -17.86 -3.22
N ILE A 104 -10.70 -17.05 -2.93
CA ILE A 104 -10.70 -16.17 -1.74
C ILE A 104 -11.88 -15.20 -1.78
N LEU A 105 -12.12 -14.53 -2.92
CA LEU A 105 -13.24 -13.61 -3.06
C LEU A 105 -14.60 -14.32 -2.90
N ARG A 106 -14.71 -15.58 -3.35
CA ARG A 106 -15.91 -16.42 -3.20
C ARG A 106 -16.13 -16.91 -1.76
N GLU A 107 -15.10 -16.94 -0.90
CA GLU A 107 -15.31 -17.16 0.54
C GLU A 107 -16.24 -16.07 1.14
N GLY A 108 -16.25 -14.88 0.53
CA GLY A 108 -17.14 -13.76 0.84
C GLY A 108 -18.56 -13.84 0.25
N ASN A 109 -18.94 -14.95 -0.39
CA ASN A 109 -20.28 -15.11 -0.96
C ASN A 109 -21.35 -15.25 0.12
N ILE A 110 -22.49 -14.58 -0.09
CA ILE A 110 -23.57 -14.54 0.89
C ILE A 110 -24.81 -15.22 0.32
N ARG A 111 -25.25 -16.29 0.99
CA ARG A 111 -26.48 -17.03 0.63
C ARG A 111 -26.50 -17.45 -0.85
N GLY A 112 -25.36 -17.91 -1.36
CA GLY A 112 -25.19 -18.35 -2.75
C GLY A 112 -25.10 -17.21 -3.78
N ARG A 113 -24.96 -15.95 -3.34
CA ARG A 113 -24.75 -14.81 -4.21
C ARG A 113 -23.29 -14.36 -4.20
N GLU A 114 -22.82 -14.03 -5.38
CA GLU A 114 -21.52 -13.41 -5.59
C GLU A 114 -21.52 -11.96 -5.13
N ILE A 115 -20.54 -11.58 -4.32
CA ILE A 115 -20.38 -10.22 -3.79
C ILE A 115 -19.04 -9.68 -4.27
N ASN A 116 -19.09 -8.69 -5.19
CA ASN A 116 -17.92 -8.15 -5.89
C ASN A 116 -17.57 -6.70 -5.48
N TRP A 117 -18.16 -6.20 -4.39
CA TRP A 117 -17.83 -4.89 -3.84
C TRP A 117 -17.86 -4.97 -2.31
N GLY A 118 -17.24 -4.00 -1.64
CA GLY A 118 -17.28 -3.89 -0.19
C GLY A 118 -17.11 -2.46 0.29
N ASP A 119 -17.41 -2.24 1.56
CA ASP A 119 -17.31 -0.95 2.24
C ASP A 119 -16.41 -1.07 3.47
N THR A 120 -15.10 -0.97 3.24
CA THR A 120 -14.07 -1.20 4.26
C THR A 120 -14.07 -0.10 5.31
N HIS A 121 -14.03 -0.42 6.60
CA HIS A 121 -14.04 0.60 7.65
C HIS A 121 -12.79 0.60 8.53
N HIS A 122 -12.59 -0.38 9.40
CA HIS A 122 -11.55 -0.36 10.44
C HIS A 122 -10.45 -1.40 10.20
N PRO A 123 -9.30 -0.97 9.65
CA PRO A 123 -8.11 -1.79 9.65
C PRO A 123 -7.59 -1.97 11.08
N ALA A 124 -7.24 -3.19 11.47
CA ALA A 124 -6.55 -3.48 12.73
C ALA A 124 -5.33 -4.38 12.50
N LEU A 125 -4.22 -4.01 13.13
CA LEU A 125 -2.98 -4.77 13.09
C LEU A 125 -2.98 -5.87 14.15
N SER A 126 -2.34 -7.00 13.87
CA SER A 126 -2.08 -8.01 14.88
C SER A 126 -1.17 -7.49 16.00
N GLU A 127 -1.49 -7.93 17.21
CA GLU A 127 -0.84 -7.55 18.45
C GLU A 127 -0.21 -8.74 19.19
N THR A 128 0.86 -8.45 19.91
CA THR A 128 1.46 -9.28 20.97
C THR A 128 1.63 -8.40 22.21
N ASN A 129 1.00 -8.77 23.32
CA ASN A 129 0.90 -7.97 24.55
C ASN A 129 0.43 -6.52 24.31
N GLY A 130 -0.51 -6.31 23.39
CA GLY A 130 -1.05 -4.99 23.07
C GLY A 130 -0.20 -4.19 22.08
N VAL A 131 0.97 -4.70 21.67
CA VAL A 131 1.90 -4.00 20.78
C VAL A 131 1.84 -4.61 19.39
N TYR A 132 1.77 -3.78 18.35
CA TYR A 132 1.77 -4.25 16.97
C TYR A 132 3.02 -5.03 16.62
N ASP A 133 2.83 -6.18 15.98
CA ASP A 133 3.90 -7.09 15.58
C ASP A 133 4.11 -7.20 14.06
N GLY A 134 3.26 -6.54 13.27
CA GLY A 134 3.43 -6.42 11.82
C GLY A 134 3.23 -7.72 11.03
N GLN A 135 2.55 -8.72 11.59
CA GLN A 135 2.32 -10.00 10.91
C GLN A 135 1.07 -10.02 10.04
N TYR A 136 -0.05 -9.53 10.58
CA TYR A 136 -1.35 -9.54 9.91
C TYR A 136 -2.08 -8.21 10.05
N LEU A 137 -2.93 -7.94 9.08
CA LEU A 137 -3.91 -6.86 9.09
C LEU A 137 -5.30 -7.48 8.92
N PHE A 138 -6.27 -6.97 9.66
CA PHE A 138 -7.68 -7.35 9.56
C PHE A 138 -8.48 -6.16 9.07
N ILE A 139 -9.48 -6.40 8.23
CA ILE A 139 -10.36 -5.34 7.72
C ILE A 139 -11.77 -5.88 7.58
N ASN A 140 -12.77 -5.08 7.96
CA ASN A 140 -14.18 -5.42 7.88
C ASN A 140 -14.83 -4.89 6.60
N ASP A 141 -16.06 -5.35 6.33
CA ASP A 141 -16.92 -4.86 5.26
C ASP A 141 -18.32 -4.57 5.79
N LYS A 142 -18.58 -3.29 6.01
CA LYS A 142 -19.84 -2.79 6.54
C LYS A 142 -21.05 -3.26 5.77
N ALA A 143 -20.96 -3.18 4.44
CA ALA A 143 -22.11 -3.39 3.58
C ALA A 143 -22.60 -4.84 3.60
N ASN A 144 -21.70 -5.81 3.85
CA ASN A 144 -22.04 -7.23 3.73
C ASN A 144 -21.60 -8.09 4.94
N ALA A 145 -21.16 -7.48 6.05
CA ALA A 145 -20.75 -8.15 7.29
C ALA A 145 -19.71 -9.27 7.04
N ARG A 146 -18.51 -8.87 6.63
CA ARG A 146 -17.39 -9.77 6.33
C ARG A 146 -16.12 -9.27 6.99
N ILE A 147 -15.26 -10.20 7.42
CA ILE A 147 -13.90 -9.88 7.86
C ILE A 147 -12.90 -10.54 6.91
N ALA A 148 -11.87 -9.79 6.52
CA ALA A 148 -10.74 -10.32 5.77
C ALA A 148 -9.47 -10.36 6.62
N VAL A 149 -8.62 -11.34 6.33
CA VAL A 149 -7.26 -11.46 6.87
C VAL A 149 -6.28 -11.15 5.75
N ILE A 150 -5.34 -10.24 6.02
CA ILE A 150 -4.26 -9.85 5.13
C ILE A 150 -2.94 -10.22 5.79
N ASN A 151 -2.12 -10.98 5.07
CA ASN A 151 -0.78 -11.34 5.47
C ASN A 151 0.22 -10.24 5.08
N LEU A 152 0.83 -9.57 6.07
CA LEU A 152 1.75 -8.45 5.83
C LEU A 152 3.17 -8.90 5.44
N LYS A 153 3.45 -10.20 5.45
CA LYS A 153 4.67 -10.76 4.87
C LYS A 153 4.71 -10.58 3.34
N TYR A 154 3.55 -10.64 2.70
CA TYR A 154 3.40 -10.55 1.24
C TYR A 154 2.43 -9.44 0.79
N PHE A 155 1.72 -8.81 1.73
CA PHE A 155 0.66 -7.83 1.47
C PHE A 155 -0.50 -8.44 0.65
N GLU A 156 -0.90 -9.65 1.01
CA GLU A 156 -1.91 -10.46 0.31
C GLU A 156 -3.09 -10.82 1.21
N THR A 157 -4.31 -10.74 0.66
CA THR A 157 -5.53 -11.24 1.32
C THR A 157 -5.55 -12.77 1.28
N SER A 158 -5.58 -13.40 2.45
CA SER A 158 -5.43 -14.86 2.61
C SER A 158 -6.72 -15.59 3.02
N GLN A 159 -7.72 -14.83 3.46
CA GLN A 159 -9.02 -15.36 3.88
C GLN A 159 -10.07 -14.26 3.92
N ILE A 160 -11.31 -14.60 3.56
CA ILE A 160 -12.51 -13.82 3.86
C ILE A 160 -13.48 -14.72 4.64
N VAL A 161 -14.09 -14.20 5.70
CA VAL A 161 -15.18 -14.87 6.42
C VAL A 161 -16.43 -14.01 6.37
N VAL A 162 -17.58 -14.64 6.12
CA VAL A 162 -18.90 -14.01 6.20
C VAL A 162 -19.46 -14.23 7.59
N ASN A 163 -19.95 -13.17 8.23
CA ASN A 163 -20.71 -13.31 9.46
C ASN A 163 -22.08 -13.93 9.14
N PRO A 164 -22.42 -15.11 9.71
CA PRO A 164 -23.64 -15.81 9.35
C PRO A 164 -24.91 -15.20 10.00
N LEU A 165 -24.75 -14.24 10.91
CA LEU A 165 -25.84 -13.64 11.69
C LEU A 165 -26.13 -12.21 11.23
N PHE A 166 -25.10 -11.39 11.15
CA PHE A 166 -25.23 -9.95 10.91
C PHE A 166 -25.58 -9.63 9.45
N LYS A 167 -26.25 -8.49 9.24
CA LYS A 167 -26.62 -7.98 7.92
C LYS A 167 -25.84 -6.72 7.53
N SER A 168 -25.16 -6.13 8.51
CA SER A 168 -24.20 -5.05 8.38
C SER A 168 -23.19 -5.20 9.51
N ASP A 169 -21.92 -4.91 9.26
CA ASP A 169 -20.94 -4.70 10.32
C ASP A 169 -20.62 -3.21 10.45
N HIS A 170 -20.01 -2.78 11.56
CA HIS A 170 -19.33 -1.48 11.60
C HIS A 170 -18.16 -1.50 12.56
N GLY A 171 -18.39 -1.73 13.86
CA GLY A 171 -17.34 -1.79 14.89
C GLY A 171 -16.50 -3.08 14.81
N GLY A 172 -15.86 -3.31 13.67
CA GLY A 172 -14.83 -4.31 13.41
C GLY A 172 -13.88 -3.75 12.35
N ALA A 173 -12.66 -4.25 12.16
CA ALA A 173 -12.00 -5.27 12.95
C ALA A 173 -11.25 -4.65 14.14
N PHE A 174 -11.39 -5.20 15.35
CA PHE A 174 -10.59 -4.84 16.52
C PHE A 174 -10.03 -6.10 17.17
N VAL A 175 -8.78 -6.11 17.63
CA VAL A 175 -8.13 -7.34 18.11
C VAL A 175 -7.89 -7.32 19.61
N THR A 176 -7.93 -8.50 20.26
CA THR A 176 -7.45 -8.62 21.64
C THR A 176 -5.93 -8.46 21.72
N PRO A 177 -5.34 -8.15 22.90
CA PRO A 177 -3.92 -7.80 23.00
C PRO A 177 -2.91 -8.85 22.48
N ASN A 178 -3.33 -10.10 22.34
CA ASN A 178 -2.51 -11.19 21.80
C ASN A 178 -3.08 -11.75 20.48
N THR A 179 -4.00 -11.02 19.85
CA THR A 179 -4.73 -11.44 18.65
C THR A 179 -5.39 -12.81 18.82
N GLU A 180 -5.95 -13.07 20.00
CA GLU A 180 -6.66 -14.33 20.25
C GLU A 180 -8.04 -14.36 19.59
N TYR A 181 -8.66 -13.18 19.52
CA TYR A 181 -9.94 -12.93 18.89
C TYR A 181 -9.91 -11.61 18.12
N ILE A 182 -10.65 -11.57 17.03
CA ILE A 182 -11.04 -10.34 16.32
C ILE A 182 -12.51 -10.07 16.66
N LEU A 183 -12.80 -8.86 17.12
CA LEU A 183 -14.12 -8.39 17.49
C LEU A 183 -14.75 -7.69 16.28
N GLU A 184 -16.00 -8.04 16.00
CA GLU A 184 -16.83 -7.48 14.94
C GLU A 184 -18.22 -7.23 15.52
N SER A 185 -18.68 -5.98 15.54
CA SER A 185 -20.05 -5.63 15.95
C SER A 185 -20.93 -5.25 14.75
N CYS A 186 -22.23 -5.56 14.83
CA CYS A 186 -23.19 -5.13 13.81
C CYS A 186 -23.62 -3.68 14.00
N GLN A 187 -23.78 -2.91 12.93
CA GLN A 187 -24.29 -1.54 13.10
C GLN A 187 -25.79 -1.50 13.32
N TYR A 188 -26.54 -2.10 12.40
CA TYR A 188 -27.99 -2.04 12.40
C TYR A 188 -28.57 -3.34 12.92
N ALA A 189 -29.45 -3.24 13.93
CA ALA A 189 -30.13 -4.40 14.46
C ALA A 189 -30.97 -5.08 13.36
N ALA A 190 -30.86 -6.41 13.31
CA ALA A 190 -31.60 -7.25 12.40
C ALA A 190 -31.90 -8.60 13.08
N PRO A 191 -32.84 -9.41 12.56
CA PRO A 191 -32.98 -10.78 13.01
C PRO A 191 -31.66 -11.54 12.78
N LEU A 192 -31.19 -12.26 13.80
CA LEU A 192 -29.99 -13.10 13.69
C LEU A 192 -30.22 -14.31 12.77
N THR A 193 -31.48 -14.70 12.54
CA THR A 193 -31.85 -15.73 11.56
C THR A 193 -31.88 -15.15 10.14
N ASN A 194 -32.25 -15.97 9.16
CA ASN A 194 -32.49 -15.52 7.78
C ASN A 194 -33.98 -15.40 7.45
N ASP A 195 -34.84 -15.49 8.47
CA ASP A 195 -36.28 -15.44 8.32
C ASP A 195 -36.79 -13.99 8.24
N TYR A 196 -37.98 -13.84 7.69
CA TYR A 196 -38.66 -12.56 7.63
C TYR A 196 -39.38 -12.27 8.95
N TYR A 197 -39.24 -11.02 9.43
CA TYR A 197 -40.01 -10.48 10.54
C TYR A 197 -40.51 -9.07 10.20
N PRO A 198 -41.73 -8.71 10.63
CA PRO A 198 -42.26 -7.37 10.42
C PRO A 198 -41.66 -6.39 11.46
N MET A 199 -41.74 -5.09 11.19
CA MET A 199 -41.14 -4.08 12.07
C MET A 199 -41.83 -3.99 13.45
N GLU A 200 -43.10 -4.40 13.53
CA GLU A 200 -43.82 -4.55 14.81
C GLU A 200 -43.15 -5.56 15.74
N ALA A 201 -42.34 -6.48 15.21
CA ALA A 201 -41.57 -7.46 15.97
C ALA A 201 -40.14 -6.98 16.32
N TYR A 202 -39.80 -5.71 16.08
CA TYR A 202 -38.44 -5.18 16.27
C TYR A 202 -37.88 -5.48 17.66
N GLN A 203 -38.61 -5.09 18.71
CA GLN A 203 -38.15 -5.28 20.09
C GLN A 203 -38.01 -6.77 20.46
N ASP A 204 -38.91 -7.62 19.95
CA ASP A 204 -38.95 -9.03 20.33
C ASP A 204 -37.94 -9.88 19.58
N THR A 205 -37.64 -9.55 18.31
CA THR A 205 -36.91 -10.46 17.40
C THR A 205 -35.61 -9.88 16.84
N TYR A 206 -35.52 -8.57 16.64
CA TYR A 206 -34.30 -7.97 16.10
C TYR A 206 -33.26 -7.91 17.21
N ARG A 207 -31.98 -8.07 16.86
CA ARG A 207 -30.89 -8.03 17.84
C ARG A 207 -29.67 -7.33 17.28
N GLY A 208 -28.92 -6.74 18.20
CA GLY A 208 -27.54 -6.38 17.99
C GLY A 208 -26.61 -7.54 18.34
N GLY A 209 -25.30 -7.33 18.24
CA GLY A 209 -24.33 -8.33 18.69
C GLY A 209 -22.88 -7.95 18.47
N VAL A 210 -22.00 -8.74 19.11
CA VAL A 210 -20.55 -8.72 18.89
C VAL A 210 -20.08 -10.15 18.63
N THR A 211 -19.51 -10.39 17.46
CA THR A 211 -18.83 -11.64 17.11
C THR A 211 -17.38 -11.60 17.54
N PHE A 212 -16.92 -12.71 18.13
CA PHE A 212 -15.55 -12.95 18.51
C PHE A 212 -14.99 -14.04 17.60
N TRP A 213 -14.28 -13.61 16.55
CA TRP A 213 -13.62 -14.49 15.60
C TRP A 213 -12.34 -15.03 16.19
N LYS A 214 -12.30 -16.33 16.51
CA LYS A 214 -11.09 -16.98 17.00
C LYS A 214 -10.03 -16.92 15.92
N PHE A 215 -8.86 -16.35 16.23
CA PHE A 215 -7.75 -16.30 15.28
C PHE A 215 -6.65 -17.28 15.67
N ASN A 216 -6.12 -18.00 14.67
CA ASN A 216 -4.93 -18.81 14.80
C ASN A 216 -3.77 -18.10 14.11
N LYS A 217 -2.91 -17.49 14.91
CA LYS A 217 -1.78 -16.68 14.45
C LYS A 217 -0.72 -17.48 13.68
N GLU A 218 -0.48 -18.73 14.08
CA GLU A 218 0.48 -19.62 13.39
C GLU A 218 0.01 -19.97 11.98
N LYS A 219 -1.31 -20.22 11.82
CA LYS A 219 -1.93 -20.52 10.52
C LYS A 219 -2.29 -19.27 9.72
N GLY A 220 -2.33 -18.10 10.36
CA GLY A 220 -2.78 -16.86 9.74
C GLY A 220 -4.24 -16.89 9.30
N ARG A 221 -5.10 -17.58 10.07
CA ARG A 221 -6.51 -17.81 9.71
C ARG A 221 -7.48 -17.69 10.88
N ILE A 222 -8.65 -17.16 10.60
CA ILE A 222 -9.85 -17.22 11.46
C ILE A 222 -10.35 -18.66 11.47
N LEU A 223 -10.82 -19.11 12.64
CA LEU A 223 -11.42 -20.41 12.90
C LEU A 223 -12.93 -20.24 13.20
N PRO A 224 -13.81 -20.19 12.17
CA PRO A 224 -15.24 -19.94 12.36
C PRO A 224 -15.92 -20.89 13.34
N GLU A 225 -15.49 -22.15 13.39
CA GLU A 225 -16.04 -23.19 14.26
C GLU A 225 -15.71 -23.01 15.75
N GLN A 226 -14.66 -22.23 16.04
CA GLN A 226 -14.25 -21.86 17.41
C GLN A 226 -14.68 -20.43 17.77
N SER A 227 -15.37 -19.76 16.86
CA SER A 227 -15.89 -18.40 17.03
C SER A 227 -17.29 -18.43 17.63
N PHE A 228 -17.70 -17.33 18.25
CA PHE A 228 -19.02 -17.18 18.86
C PHE A 228 -19.48 -15.73 18.84
N THR A 229 -20.78 -15.51 19.01
CA THR A 229 -21.40 -14.19 19.09
C THR A 229 -22.03 -13.96 20.45
N LEU A 230 -21.84 -12.78 21.02
CA LEU A 230 -22.65 -12.27 22.12
C LEU A 230 -23.89 -11.58 21.55
N GLU A 231 -25.08 -12.05 21.91
CA GLU A 231 -26.34 -11.38 21.59
C GLU A 231 -26.45 -10.07 22.40
N LEU A 232 -26.85 -8.99 21.73
CA LEU A 232 -27.14 -7.69 22.35
C LEU A 232 -28.58 -7.25 22.04
N PRO A 233 -29.16 -6.32 22.83
CA PRO A 233 -30.42 -5.68 22.49
C PRO A 233 -30.42 -5.08 21.08
N PRO A 234 -31.59 -4.84 20.46
CA PRO A 234 -31.71 -4.15 19.16
C PRO A 234 -31.43 -2.65 19.22
N TYR A 235 -30.43 -2.26 20.01
CA TYR A 235 -29.72 -0.99 19.84
C TYR A 235 -28.82 -1.10 18.62
N MET A 236 -28.43 0.03 18.05
CA MET A 236 -27.51 0.06 16.91
C MET A 236 -26.09 0.25 17.43
N GLN A 237 -25.22 -0.76 17.31
CA GLN A 237 -23.85 -0.63 17.81
C GLN A 237 -23.02 0.26 16.88
N ASP A 238 -22.01 0.94 17.40
CA ASP A 238 -21.15 1.81 16.59
C ASP A 238 -19.72 1.29 16.51
N LEU A 239 -18.84 1.69 17.44
CA LEU A 239 -17.46 1.21 17.53
C LEU A 239 -17.26 0.23 18.69
N THR A 240 -16.22 -0.56 18.53
CA THR A 240 -15.77 -1.57 19.49
C THR A 240 -14.30 -1.35 19.79
N ASP A 241 -13.85 -1.66 21.00
CA ASP A 241 -12.42 -1.82 21.30
C ASP A 241 -12.22 -2.92 22.35
N ALA A 242 -11.08 -3.61 22.27
CA ALA A 242 -10.71 -4.64 23.23
C ALA A 242 -9.92 -4.01 24.39
N GLY A 243 -10.18 -4.48 25.60
CA GLY A 243 -9.42 -4.08 26.78
C GLY A 243 -7.96 -4.52 26.70
N LYS A 244 -7.08 -3.66 27.22
CA LYS A 244 -5.62 -3.80 27.26
C LYS A 244 -5.14 -3.69 28.71
N GLY A 245 -3.92 -4.11 29.01
CA GLY A 245 -3.35 -3.95 30.36
C GLY A 245 -4.31 -4.39 31.48
N ILE A 246 -4.78 -3.45 32.31
CA ILE A 246 -5.68 -3.79 33.43
C ILE A 246 -7.10 -4.20 33.00
N SER A 247 -7.54 -3.83 31.80
CA SER A 247 -8.83 -4.24 31.23
C SER A 247 -8.72 -5.44 30.30
N GLU A 248 -7.55 -6.08 30.20
CA GLU A 248 -7.40 -7.30 29.41
C GLU A 248 -8.43 -8.37 29.83
N GLY A 249 -9.13 -8.93 28.84
CA GLY A 249 -10.23 -9.87 29.06
C GLY A 249 -11.61 -9.25 29.00
N TRP A 250 -11.68 -7.92 28.88
CA TRP A 250 -12.91 -7.16 28.67
C TRP A 250 -12.94 -6.52 27.28
N GLY A 251 -14.13 -6.15 26.82
CA GLY A 251 -14.34 -5.38 25.61
C GLY A 251 -15.48 -4.39 25.80
N PHE A 252 -15.47 -3.39 24.94
CA PHE A 252 -16.33 -2.21 25.04
C PHE A 252 -16.96 -1.97 23.68
N THR A 253 -18.28 -1.83 23.62
CA THR A 253 -18.99 -1.50 22.37
C THR A 253 -20.08 -0.50 22.67
N ASN A 254 -19.97 0.70 22.10
CA ASN A 254 -20.97 1.73 22.29
C ASN A 254 -22.17 1.52 21.35
N SER A 255 -23.25 2.24 21.62
CA SER A 255 -24.45 2.14 20.80
C SER A 255 -25.18 3.47 20.69
N TYR A 256 -26.00 3.59 19.65
CA TYR A 256 -27.02 4.63 19.51
C TYR A 256 -28.37 3.96 19.23
N ASN A 257 -29.43 4.76 19.16
CA ASN A 257 -30.79 4.27 19.00
C ASN A 257 -31.23 3.34 20.16
N SER A 258 -30.83 3.67 21.39
CA SER A 258 -31.39 3.06 22.61
C SER A 258 -32.91 3.26 22.73
N GLU A 259 -33.44 4.22 21.98
CA GLU A 259 -34.85 4.53 21.77
C GLU A 259 -35.65 3.42 21.09
N LEU A 260 -34.96 2.48 20.40
CA LEU A 260 -35.59 1.44 19.58
C LEU A 260 -36.45 2.03 18.46
N TYR A 261 -36.04 3.17 17.90
CA TYR A 261 -36.78 3.84 16.83
C TYR A 261 -36.50 3.19 15.47
N THR A 262 -37.57 3.01 14.68
CA THR A 262 -37.54 2.27 13.42
C THR A 262 -38.02 3.10 12.22
N GLY A 263 -38.19 4.42 12.39
CA GLY A 263 -38.69 5.31 11.34
C GLY A 263 -40.20 5.20 11.08
N GLY A 264 -40.62 5.81 9.97
CA GLY A 264 -42.02 5.91 9.54
C GLY A 264 -42.40 7.29 9.01
N ILE A 265 -41.46 7.98 8.33
CA ILE A 265 -41.65 9.35 7.82
C ILE A 265 -42.81 9.41 6.81
N GLU A 266 -43.05 8.33 6.07
CA GLU A 266 -44.18 8.14 5.17
C GLU A 266 -45.54 8.08 5.89
N LYS A 267 -45.53 7.79 7.19
CA LYS A 267 -46.70 7.82 8.09
C LYS A 267 -46.78 9.11 8.91
N GLY A 268 -45.94 10.11 8.61
CA GLY A 268 -45.89 11.39 9.31
C GLY A 268 -45.13 11.37 10.64
N LEU A 269 -44.36 10.31 10.93
CA LEU A 269 -43.45 10.28 12.08
C LEU A 269 -42.19 11.13 11.82
N PRO A 270 -41.44 11.52 12.87
CA PRO A 270 -40.18 12.24 12.69
C PRO A 270 -39.18 11.51 11.78
N PRO A 271 -38.26 12.25 11.13
CA PRO A 271 -37.12 11.66 10.44
C PRO A 271 -36.34 10.68 11.32
N PHE A 272 -35.63 9.75 10.68
CA PHE A 272 -34.97 8.62 11.36
C PHE A 272 -33.97 9.11 12.40
N GLU A 273 -33.12 10.06 12.03
CA GLU A 273 -32.09 10.64 12.88
C GLU A 273 -32.67 11.32 14.12
N ALA A 274 -33.78 12.05 13.98
CA ALA A 274 -34.41 12.74 15.11
C ALA A 274 -35.02 11.76 16.13
N GLY A 275 -35.58 10.65 15.64
CA GLY A 275 -36.15 9.62 16.52
C GLY A 275 -35.10 8.76 17.23
N CYS A 276 -33.98 8.48 16.58
CA CYS A 276 -32.83 7.75 17.16
C CYS A 276 -31.94 8.60 18.07
N SER A 277 -32.23 9.90 18.21
CA SER A 277 -31.49 10.83 19.06
C SER A 277 -32.43 11.58 20.00
N ARG A 278 -33.47 10.92 20.51
CA ARG A 278 -34.45 11.52 21.43
C ARG A 278 -33.95 11.47 22.87
N ASN A 279 -33.29 10.39 23.26
CA ASN A 279 -32.74 10.21 24.60
C ASN A 279 -31.52 11.12 24.80
N ASP A 280 -31.23 11.47 26.04
CA ASP A 280 -30.00 12.22 26.39
C ASP A 280 -28.78 11.30 26.48
N THR A 281 -29.01 10.00 26.66
CA THR A 281 -27.97 8.98 26.75
C THR A 281 -28.37 7.73 26.00
N ASP A 282 -27.37 7.07 25.41
CA ASP A 282 -27.42 5.70 24.91
C ASP A 282 -26.57 4.80 25.84
N TYR A 283 -26.05 3.66 25.35
CA TYR A 283 -25.37 2.68 26.20
C TYR A 283 -24.02 2.18 25.66
N LEU A 284 -23.01 2.26 26.53
CA LEU A 284 -21.76 1.53 26.43
C LEU A 284 -21.97 0.11 26.96
N HIS A 285 -21.80 -0.88 26.10
CA HIS A 285 -21.79 -2.28 26.48
C HIS A 285 -20.40 -2.65 27.01
N VAL A 286 -20.35 -3.14 28.25
CA VAL A 286 -19.13 -3.62 28.90
C VAL A 286 -19.25 -5.12 29.11
N TYR A 287 -18.39 -5.90 28.48
CA TYR A 287 -18.47 -7.36 28.52
C TYR A 287 -17.13 -8.04 28.75
N ASN A 288 -17.16 -9.20 29.42
CA ASN A 288 -15.97 -10.00 29.67
C ASN A 288 -15.84 -11.11 28.61
N TRP A 289 -15.10 -10.82 27.54
CA TRP A 289 -14.97 -11.76 26.41
C TRP A 289 -14.23 -13.05 26.78
N LYS A 290 -13.30 -13.02 27.75
CA LYS A 290 -12.62 -14.24 28.22
C LYS A 290 -13.62 -15.19 28.86
N LYS A 291 -14.50 -14.66 29.71
CA LYS A 291 -15.57 -15.44 30.34
C LYS A 291 -16.58 -15.95 29.32
N LEU A 292 -16.95 -15.11 28.35
CA LEU A 292 -17.84 -15.53 27.26
C LEU A 292 -17.23 -16.65 26.41
N ALA A 293 -15.94 -16.58 26.10
CA ALA A 293 -15.23 -17.64 25.38
C ALA A 293 -15.23 -18.99 26.12
N GLU A 294 -15.11 -18.96 27.46
CA GLU A 294 -15.27 -20.19 28.27
C GLU A 294 -16.72 -20.69 28.27
N LEU A 295 -17.71 -19.79 28.38
CA LEU A 295 -19.13 -20.17 28.32
C LEU A 295 -19.51 -20.81 26.98
N ALA A 296 -18.96 -20.29 25.87
CA ALA A 296 -19.22 -20.78 24.51
C ALA A 296 -18.77 -22.24 24.25
N LYS A 297 -17.98 -22.82 25.15
CA LYS A 297 -17.54 -24.23 25.05
C LYS A 297 -18.64 -25.20 25.46
N ASP A 298 -19.57 -24.80 26.33
CA ASP A 298 -20.69 -25.65 26.76
C ASP A 298 -21.94 -25.38 25.91
N ALA A 299 -22.46 -26.42 25.26
CA ALA A 299 -23.67 -26.36 24.44
C ALA A 299 -24.92 -25.85 25.20
N LYS A 300 -24.94 -25.93 26.54
CA LYS A 300 -26.04 -25.41 27.37
C LYS A 300 -26.08 -23.88 27.45
N ASN A 301 -24.95 -23.22 27.18
CA ASN A 301 -24.81 -21.77 27.28
C ASN A 301 -25.02 -21.06 25.94
N VAL A 302 -25.18 -21.80 24.85
CA VAL A 302 -25.28 -21.25 23.49
C VAL A 302 -26.52 -21.73 22.77
N LYS A 303 -27.06 -20.87 21.92
CA LYS A 303 -27.98 -21.23 20.85
C LYS A 303 -27.18 -21.40 19.56
N ILE A 304 -27.59 -22.33 18.70
CA ILE A 304 -27.03 -22.45 17.35
C ILE A 304 -27.99 -21.76 16.38
N ILE A 305 -27.51 -20.70 15.72
CA ILE A 305 -28.26 -19.95 14.70
C ILE A 305 -27.39 -19.89 13.45
N ASN A 306 -27.92 -20.29 12.29
CA ASN A 306 -27.17 -20.36 11.03
C ASN A 306 -25.79 -21.07 11.18
N ASN A 307 -25.77 -22.19 11.92
CA ASN A 307 -24.56 -22.97 12.27
C ASN A 307 -23.49 -22.21 13.09
N HIS A 308 -23.84 -21.10 13.73
CA HIS A 308 -22.95 -20.31 14.59
C HIS A 308 -23.43 -20.30 16.04
N LYS A 309 -22.48 -20.23 16.98
CA LYS A 309 -22.76 -20.19 18.42
C LYS A 309 -23.13 -18.78 18.85
N VAL A 310 -24.28 -18.63 19.47
CA VAL A 310 -24.76 -17.36 20.03
C VAL A 310 -24.94 -17.53 21.53
N ILE A 311 -24.24 -16.73 22.33
CA ILE A 311 -24.47 -16.63 23.77
C ILE A 311 -25.64 -15.66 23.99
N PRO A 312 -26.78 -16.14 24.53
CA PRO A 312 -27.92 -15.29 24.82
C PRO A 312 -27.63 -14.25 25.91
N ILE A 313 -28.36 -13.13 25.88
CA ILE A 313 -28.23 -12.04 26.88
C ILE A 313 -28.37 -12.58 28.31
N ASP A 314 -29.36 -13.43 28.57
CA ASP A 314 -29.64 -13.96 29.91
C ASP A 314 -28.52 -14.86 30.44
N VAL A 315 -27.87 -15.64 29.56
CA VAL A 315 -26.69 -16.43 29.91
C VAL A 315 -25.51 -15.53 30.27
N ALA A 316 -25.26 -14.48 29.48
CA ALA A 316 -24.18 -13.53 29.76
C ALA A 316 -24.40 -12.78 31.09
N VAL A 317 -25.62 -12.28 31.32
CA VAL A 317 -26.00 -11.57 32.56
C VAL A 317 -25.93 -12.49 33.78
N LYS A 318 -26.49 -13.71 33.70
CA LYS A 318 -26.44 -14.69 34.81
C LYS A 318 -25.01 -15.02 35.23
N ASN A 319 -24.08 -14.93 34.29
CA ASN A 319 -22.66 -15.18 34.51
C ASN A 319 -21.86 -13.89 34.72
N ASN A 320 -22.46 -12.73 35.03
CA ASN A 320 -21.75 -11.46 35.26
C ASN A 320 -20.76 -11.11 34.13
N ALA A 321 -21.17 -11.31 32.88
CA ALA A 321 -20.31 -11.14 31.71
C ALA A 321 -20.75 -9.99 30.77
N LEU A 322 -21.87 -9.32 31.05
CA LEU A 322 -22.41 -8.22 30.26
C LEU A 322 -23.10 -7.18 31.17
N PHE A 323 -22.74 -5.91 30.98
CA PHE A 323 -23.24 -4.74 31.71
C PHE A 323 -23.41 -3.56 30.75
N LEU A 324 -24.21 -2.57 31.16
CA LEU A 324 -24.37 -1.31 30.45
C LEU A 324 -23.90 -0.12 31.30
N ILE A 325 -23.36 0.90 30.66
CA ILE A 325 -23.12 2.22 31.25
C ILE A 325 -23.81 3.25 30.35
N PRO A 326 -24.66 4.16 30.87
CA PRO A 326 -25.21 5.24 30.05
C PRO A 326 -24.11 6.13 29.46
N GLU A 327 -24.26 6.62 28.24
CA GLU A 327 -23.29 7.51 27.55
C GLU A 327 -23.98 8.58 26.69
N ASN A 328 -23.49 9.82 26.75
CA ASN A 328 -24.05 10.97 26.02
C ASN A 328 -23.39 11.10 24.64
N LYS A 329 -24.05 11.55 23.57
CA LYS A 329 -25.42 11.28 23.14
C LYS A 329 -25.31 10.78 21.70
N SER A 330 -25.89 9.63 21.39
CA SER A 330 -25.64 8.91 20.13
C SER A 330 -24.13 8.82 19.82
N PRO A 331 -23.32 8.31 20.77
CA PRO A 331 -21.87 8.37 20.70
C PRO A 331 -21.31 7.60 19.49
N HIS A 332 -20.04 7.87 19.18
CA HIS A 332 -19.36 7.28 18.00
C HIS A 332 -18.09 6.51 18.36
N GLY A 333 -17.01 7.20 18.72
CA GLY A 333 -15.75 6.61 19.12
C GLY A 333 -15.80 5.98 20.50
N VAL A 334 -15.21 4.79 20.65
CA VAL A 334 -14.83 4.21 21.94
C VAL A 334 -13.38 3.74 21.82
N ASP A 335 -12.50 4.33 22.62
CA ASP A 335 -11.06 4.07 22.52
C ASP A 335 -10.48 3.75 23.91
N VAL A 336 -9.83 2.60 24.03
CA VAL A 336 -9.15 2.14 25.25
C VAL A 336 -7.73 2.67 25.26
N ASN A 337 -7.35 3.33 26.35
CA ASN A 337 -6.01 3.91 26.47
C ASN A 337 -4.90 2.83 26.58
N PRO A 338 -3.62 3.20 26.39
CA PRO A 338 -2.53 2.22 26.26
C PRO A 338 -2.33 1.28 27.47
N ASP A 339 -2.57 1.75 28.69
CA ASP A 339 -2.52 0.91 29.91
C ASP A 339 -3.85 0.20 30.23
N GLY A 340 -4.89 0.52 29.45
CA GLY A 340 -6.25 0.04 29.51
C GLY A 340 -7.03 0.37 30.78
N GLN A 341 -6.61 1.36 31.56
CA GLN A 341 -7.40 1.85 32.68
C GLN A 341 -8.56 2.74 32.23
N TYR A 342 -8.37 3.59 31.22
CA TYR A 342 -9.35 4.57 30.82
C TYR A 342 -9.99 4.23 29.47
N ILE A 343 -11.29 4.42 29.39
CA ILE A 343 -12.07 4.26 28.16
C ILE A 343 -12.63 5.63 27.82
N ILE A 344 -12.27 6.16 26.64
CA ILE A 344 -12.71 7.47 26.18
C ILE A 344 -13.81 7.27 25.15
N VAL A 345 -15.01 7.78 25.46
CA VAL A 345 -16.15 7.78 24.54
C VAL A 345 -16.34 9.16 23.94
N SER A 346 -16.54 9.17 22.62
CA SER A 346 -16.79 10.35 21.82
C SER A 346 -18.26 10.69 21.73
N GLY A 347 -18.64 11.86 22.24
CA GLY A 347 -20.03 12.23 22.48
C GLY A 347 -20.89 12.53 21.24
N LYS A 348 -20.27 12.68 20.06
CA LYS A 348 -20.90 13.02 18.76
C LYS A 348 -21.85 14.23 18.82
N LEU A 349 -23.10 14.00 19.26
CA LEU A 349 -24.11 15.05 19.42
C LEU A 349 -23.92 15.83 20.74
N ASP A 350 -23.20 15.24 21.70
CA ASP A 350 -22.71 15.91 22.89
C ASP A 350 -21.30 16.50 22.64
N THR A 351 -21.04 17.69 23.20
CA THR A 351 -19.75 18.39 23.02
C THR A 351 -18.61 17.86 23.89
N HIS A 352 -18.89 16.92 24.80
CA HIS A 352 -17.93 16.38 25.76
C HIS A 352 -17.31 15.06 25.31
N ALA A 353 -16.04 14.89 25.66
CA ALA A 353 -15.43 13.59 25.79
C ALA A 353 -15.72 13.02 27.17
N SER A 354 -16.19 11.76 27.23
CA SER A 354 -16.41 11.05 28.49
C SER A 354 -15.27 10.08 28.77
N VAL A 355 -14.59 10.26 29.90
CA VAL A 355 -13.48 9.40 30.33
C VAL A 355 -13.96 8.49 31.45
N TYR A 356 -14.13 7.22 31.17
CA TYR A 356 -14.46 6.19 32.16
C TYR A 356 -13.21 5.62 32.82
N ASP A 357 -13.30 5.26 34.10
CA ASP A 357 -12.23 4.57 34.82
C ASP A 357 -12.61 3.11 35.06
N PHE A 358 -11.90 2.20 34.39
CA PHE A 358 -12.15 0.77 34.46
C PHE A 358 -12.06 0.20 35.88
N LYS A 359 -11.23 0.79 36.75
CA LYS A 359 -11.17 0.38 38.17
C LYS A 359 -12.50 0.63 38.87
N LYS A 360 -13.15 1.76 38.59
CA LYS A 360 -14.47 2.11 39.16
C LYS A 360 -15.60 1.27 38.57
N ILE A 361 -15.48 0.90 37.29
CA ILE A 361 -16.40 -0.04 36.63
C ILE A 361 -16.33 -1.39 37.34
N LEU A 362 -15.13 -1.96 37.51
CA LEU A 362 -14.94 -3.23 38.21
C LEU A 362 -15.46 -3.19 39.66
N GLN A 363 -15.18 -2.10 40.39
CA GLN A 363 -15.69 -1.94 41.77
C GLN A 363 -17.21 -2.04 41.84
N GLN A 364 -17.94 -1.41 40.89
CA GLN A 364 -19.40 -1.50 40.85
C GLN A 364 -19.88 -2.91 40.50
N ILE A 365 -19.22 -3.58 39.54
CA ILE A 365 -19.54 -4.96 39.15
C ILE A 365 -19.34 -5.91 40.33
N ASP A 366 -18.21 -5.82 41.02
CA ASP A 366 -17.85 -6.69 42.16
C ASP A 366 -18.78 -6.45 43.36
N ALA A 367 -19.12 -5.19 43.62
CA ALA A 367 -20.07 -4.80 44.67
C ALA A 367 -21.54 -5.05 44.29
N LYS A 368 -21.83 -5.38 43.02
CA LYS A 368 -23.18 -5.50 42.45
C LYS A 368 -24.02 -4.23 42.63
N GLU A 369 -23.37 -3.07 42.53
CA GLU A 369 -24.02 -1.76 42.62
C GLU A 369 -24.55 -1.34 41.25
N PHE A 370 -25.82 -1.64 41.00
CA PHE A 370 -26.51 -1.31 39.75
C PHE A 370 -27.60 -0.27 39.98
N VAL A 371 -27.75 0.69 39.06
CA VAL A 371 -28.81 1.71 39.11
C VAL A 371 -30.14 1.20 38.56
N GLY A 372 -30.13 0.06 37.89
CA GLY A 372 -31.31 -0.58 37.33
C GLY A 372 -30.94 -1.70 36.37
N LYS A 373 -31.93 -2.07 35.55
CA LYS A 373 -31.76 -2.96 34.41
C LYS A 373 -32.42 -2.32 33.20
N ASP A 374 -31.90 -2.59 32.01
CA ASP A 374 -32.57 -2.21 30.78
C ASP A 374 -33.78 -3.12 30.50
N ALA A 375 -34.49 -2.86 29.38
CA ALA A 375 -35.68 -3.63 29.00
C ALA A 375 -35.39 -5.12 28.75
N TYR A 376 -34.13 -5.48 28.49
CA TYR A 376 -33.68 -6.84 28.20
C TYR A 376 -33.01 -7.53 29.40
N GLY A 377 -33.02 -6.88 30.57
CA GLY A 377 -32.58 -7.43 31.85
C GLY A 377 -31.09 -7.28 32.14
N ILE A 378 -30.35 -6.51 31.34
CA ILE A 378 -28.92 -6.23 31.51
C ILE A 378 -28.73 -5.23 32.65
N PRO A 379 -27.86 -5.49 33.65
CA PRO A 379 -27.58 -4.54 34.72
C PRO A 379 -26.93 -3.26 34.21
N ILE A 380 -27.42 -2.12 34.68
CA ILE A 380 -26.91 -0.80 34.34
C ILE A 380 -26.05 -0.30 35.50
N LEU A 381 -24.79 0.06 35.23
CA LEU A 381 -23.88 0.69 36.18
C LEU A 381 -24.18 2.20 36.28
N ASP A 382 -23.80 2.81 37.40
CA ASP A 382 -23.97 4.25 37.57
C ASP A 382 -22.94 5.02 36.73
N LEU A 383 -23.41 5.93 35.87
CA LEU A 383 -22.57 6.77 35.01
C LEU A 383 -21.55 7.57 35.85
N LYS A 384 -22.00 8.29 36.88
CA LYS A 384 -21.15 9.18 37.67
C LYS A 384 -20.10 8.40 38.46
N LYS A 385 -20.44 7.23 39.00
CA LYS A 385 -19.48 6.35 39.67
C LYS A 385 -18.48 5.74 38.69
N SER A 386 -18.87 5.51 37.44
CA SER A 386 -17.99 4.93 36.40
C SER A 386 -17.01 5.94 35.80
N LEU A 387 -17.34 7.23 35.82
CA LEU A 387 -16.52 8.29 35.22
C LEU A 387 -15.25 8.59 36.04
N HIS A 388 -14.15 8.77 35.33
CA HIS A 388 -13.03 9.61 35.77
C HIS A 388 -13.43 11.09 35.71
N GLY A 389 -14.01 11.50 34.58
CA GLY A 389 -14.61 12.81 34.39
C GLY A 389 -14.99 13.06 32.93
N GLN A 390 -15.40 14.30 32.64
CA GLN A 390 -15.78 14.74 31.29
C GLN A 390 -15.08 16.06 30.98
N LEU A 391 -14.79 16.29 29.70
CA LEU A 391 -14.21 17.54 29.23
C LEU A 391 -14.93 17.98 27.95
N GLU A 392 -15.42 19.22 27.94
CA GLU A 392 -16.00 19.83 26.74
C GLU A 392 -14.89 20.08 25.70
N LEU A 393 -14.98 19.43 24.54
CA LEU A 393 -14.02 19.56 23.46
C LEU A 393 -14.55 20.44 22.32
N GLY A 394 -15.84 20.38 22.01
CA GLY A 394 -16.43 21.14 20.89
C GLY A 394 -17.43 20.30 20.09
N LEU A 395 -17.87 20.82 18.95
CA LEU A 395 -18.97 20.24 18.19
C LEU A 395 -18.52 19.05 17.33
N GLY A 396 -19.21 17.92 17.49
CA GLY A 396 -19.00 16.73 16.67
C GLY A 396 -17.78 15.91 17.08
N HIS A 397 -17.57 15.66 18.37
CA HIS A 397 -16.49 14.77 18.82
C HIS A 397 -16.73 13.35 18.32
N LEU A 398 -15.91 12.85 17.39
CA LEU A 398 -16.14 11.53 16.76
C LEU A 398 -15.16 10.46 17.22
N HIS A 399 -13.86 10.76 17.35
CA HIS A 399 -12.87 9.69 17.54
C HIS A 399 -11.66 10.18 18.34
N ASN A 400 -10.87 9.25 18.90
CA ASN A 400 -9.65 9.54 19.65
C ASN A 400 -8.45 8.71 19.15
N SER A 401 -7.24 9.22 19.33
CA SER A 401 -6.00 8.46 19.13
C SER A 401 -4.94 8.94 20.13
N PHE A 402 -4.18 8.02 20.73
CA PHE A 402 -3.30 8.33 21.85
C PHE A 402 -1.91 8.78 21.38
N GLY A 403 -1.34 9.75 22.09
CA GLY A 403 0.03 10.20 21.86
C GLY A 403 1.06 9.35 22.61
N LYS A 404 2.33 9.51 22.23
CA LYS A 404 3.47 8.88 22.91
C LYS A 404 3.58 9.29 24.39
N GLU A 405 3.18 10.52 24.72
CA GLU A 405 3.22 11.04 26.08
C GLU A 405 2.04 10.50 26.89
N ASP A 406 2.32 9.99 28.10
CA ASP A 406 1.29 9.48 28.99
C ASP A 406 0.23 10.55 29.30
N GLY A 407 -1.04 10.16 29.25
CA GLY A 407 -2.18 11.07 29.45
C GLY A 407 -2.56 11.92 28.23
N ILE A 408 -1.76 11.95 27.15
CA ILE A 408 -2.06 12.76 25.96
C ILE A 408 -2.92 11.98 24.97
N VAL A 409 -3.98 12.63 24.51
CA VAL A 409 -4.88 12.13 23.48
C VAL A 409 -5.22 13.24 22.48
N TYR A 410 -5.46 12.83 21.25
CA TYR A 410 -5.93 13.67 20.16
C TYR A 410 -7.36 13.27 19.80
N SER A 411 -8.23 14.25 19.59
CA SER A 411 -9.65 13.99 19.29
C SER A 411 -10.12 14.78 18.08
N SER A 412 -10.96 14.16 17.25
CA SER A 412 -11.56 14.78 16.06
C SER A 412 -12.85 15.50 16.41
N LEU A 413 -13.03 16.70 15.86
CA LEU A 413 -14.27 17.48 15.90
C LEU A 413 -14.79 17.68 14.49
N TYR A 414 -15.81 16.92 14.12
CA TYR A 414 -16.39 16.90 12.79
C TYR A 414 -17.00 18.23 12.39
N VAL A 415 -17.79 18.86 13.28
CA VAL A 415 -18.51 20.09 12.95
C VAL A 415 -17.58 21.31 13.04
N ASP A 416 -16.75 21.36 14.08
CA ASP A 416 -15.75 22.44 14.21
C ASP A 416 -14.60 22.29 13.20
N SER A 417 -14.47 21.13 12.55
CA SER A 417 -13.44 20.83 11.57
C SER A 417 -12.03 21.02 12.16
N GLN A 418 -11.79 20.36 13.30
CA GLN A 418 -10.58 20.51 14.12
C GLN A 418 -10.07 19.19 14.70
N ILE A 419 -8.78 19.16 15.03
CA ILE A 419 -8.19 18.21 15.98
C ILE A 419 -7.88 18.95 17.29
N VAL A 420 -8.19 18.33 18.43
CA VAL A 420 -7.90 18.83 19.77
C VAL A 420 -6.87 17.93 20.45
N LYS A 421 -5.78 18.52 20.95
CA LYS A 421 -4.80 17.86 21.83
C LYS A 421 -5.17 18.16 23.28
N TRP A 422 -5.35 17.14 24.10
CA TRP A 422 -5.71 17.30 25.51
C TRP A 422 -5.18 16.18 26.41
N ASP A 423 -5.23 16.44 27.70
CA ASP A 423 -4.84 15.52 28.77
C ASP A 423 -6.08 14.89 29.39
N TYR A 424 -6.28 13.59 29.18
CA TYR A 424 -7.48 12.90 29.67
C TYR A 424 -7.38 12.53 31.16
N LYS A 425 -6.19 12.54 31.75
CA LYS A 425 -6.00 12.30 33.19
C LYS A 425 -6.27 13.58 33.98
N ASN A 426 -5.83 14.73 33.48
CA ASN A 426 -6.00 16.03 34.12
C ASN A 426 -7.20 16.83 33.58
N LEU A 427 -7.89 16.32 32.55
CA LEU A 427 -9.05 16.96 31.89
C LEU A 427 -8.72 18.39 31.42
N LYS A 428 -7.67 18.54 30.62
CA LYS A 428 -7.18 19.85 30.18
C LYS A 428 -6.81 19.87 28.70
N ILE A 429 -7.33 20.87 27.97
CA ILE A 429 -6.95 21.13 26.58
C ILE A 429 -5.57 21.80 26.53
N TYR A 430 -4.72 21.32 25.62
CA TYR A 430 -3.40 21.89 25.37
C TYR A 430 -3.31 22.65 24.05
N ASP A 431 -3.92 22.13 22.98
CA ASP A 431 -3.83 22.76 21.67
C ASP A 431 -4.98 22.35 20.74
N ARG A 432 -5.14 23.12 19.65
CA ARG A 432 -6.09 22.86 18.57
C ARG A 432 -5.46 23.17 17.22
N VAL A 433 -5.83 22.40 16.20
CA VAL A 433 -5.46 22.66 14.82
C VAL A 433 -6.67 22.49 13.90
N ASN A 434 -6.84 23.43 12.97
CA ASN A 434 -7.90 23.37 11.96
C ASN A 434 -7.52 22.35 10.88
N ILE A 435 -8.51 21.58 10.44
CA ILE A 435 -8.41 20.62 9.32
C ILE A 435 -9.42 20.98 8.24
N HIS A 436 -9.30 20.34 7.07
CA HIS A 436 -10.03 20.72 5.87
C HIS A 436 -10.57 19.50 5.10
N TYR A 437 -11.85 19.15 5.21
CA TYR A 437 -12.81 19.57 6.23
C TYR A 437 -13.58 18.37 6.78
N ASN A 438 -14.17 18.57 7.96
CA ASN A 438 -15.02 17.60 8.65
C ASN A 438 -14.28 16.27 8.85
N VAL A 439 -13.40 16.25 9.84
CA VAL A 439 -12.65 15.05 10.20
C VAL A 439 -13.59 13.99 10.79
N GLY A 440 -13.47 12.77 10.29
CA GLY A 440 -14.08 11.58 10.89
C GLY A 440 -13.16 11.02 11.97
N HIS A 441 -12.39 10.01 11.60
CA HIS A 441 -11.37 9.42 12.46
C HIS A 441 -10.02 10.11 12.30
N LEU A 442 -9.11 9.78 13.21
CA LEU A 442 -7.71 10.19 13.18
C LEU A 442 -6.82 9.05 13.67
N GLU A 443 -5.55 9.10 13.28
CA GLU A 443 -4.55 8.12 13.68
C GLU A 443 -3.22 8.80 14.00
N ALA A 444 -2.89 8.87 15.29
CA ALA A 444 -1.52 9.11 15.75
C ALA A 444 -0.70 7.84 15.54
N MET A 445 0.61 7.96 15.29
CA MET A 445 1.44 6.80 14.94
C MET A 445 1.43 5.72 16.04
N GLU A 446 0.98 4.50 15.71
CA GLU A 446 0.73 3.40 16.64
C GLU A 446 -0.21 3.75 17.82
N GLY A 447 -1.07 4.76 17.62
CA GLY A 447 -1.82 5.43 18.68
C GLY A 447 -2.85 4.56 19.39
N LYS A 448 -3.29 3.45 18.77
CA LYS A 448 -4.23 2.49 19.38
C LYS A 448 -3.56 1.29 20.05
N SER A 449 -2.23 1.19 19.98
CA SER A 449 -1.49 0.11 20.65
C SER A 449 -1.21 0.44 22.12
N ALA A 450 -0.65 -0.53 22.85
CA ALA A 450 -0.09 -0.32 24.18
C ALA A 450 1.24 0.48 24.17
N ASP A 451 1.80 0.77 22.99
CA ASP A 451 3.03 1.56 22.78
C ASP A 451 2.84 2.63 21.69
N PRO A 452 2.03 3.69 21.91
CA PRO A 452 1.94 4.82 20.98
C PRO A 452 3.30 5.47 20.77
N GLN A 453 3.59 5.86 19.52
CA GLN A 453 4.89 6.41 19.14
C GLN A 453 4.75 7.53 18.11
N GLY A 454 5.91 7.99 17.61
CA GLY A 454 5.99 8.95 16.52
C GLY A 454 5.63 10.38 16.89
N LYS A 455 5.69 11.22 15.86
CA LYS A 455 5.49 12.67 15.91
C LYS A 455 4.47 13.13 14.86
N TYR A 456 3.71 12.19 14.32
CA TYR A 456 2.77 12.45 13.23
C TYR A 456 1.40 11.93 13.60
N LEU A 457 0.39 12.61 13.06
CA LEU A 457 -1.01 12.24 13.17
C LEU A 457 -1.67 12.44 11.80
N ILE A 458 -2.54 11.52 11.42
CA ILE A 458 -3.37 11.63 10.22
C ILE A 458 -4.79 12.02 10.64
N ALA A 459 -5.36 13.05 10.01
CA ALA A 459 -6.78 13.36 10.06
C ALA A 459 -7.46 12.87 8.77
N LEU A 460 -8.50 12.05 8.90
CA LEU A 460 -9.23 11.48 7.75
C LEU A 460 -10.49 12.33 7.49
N ASN A 461 -10.36 13.28 6.57
CA ASN A 461 -11.39 14.30 6.33
C ASN A 461 -12.37 13.89 5.23
N LYS A 462 -13.64 14.23 5.44
CA LYS A 462 -14.74 13.75 4.59
C LYS A 462 -15.03 14.65 3.41
N LEU A 463 -14.73 15.94 3.52
CA LEU A 463 -15.02 16.93 2.50
C LEU A 463 -13.74 17.64 2.04
N ALA A 464 -13.41 17.55 0.75
CA ALA A 464 -12.25 18.25 0.20
C ALA A 464 -12.57 19.66 -0.33
N ILE A 465 -13.79 19.93 -0.81
CA ILE A 465 -14.30 21.24 -1.25
C ILE A 465 -13.31 22.00 -2.17
N ASP A 466 -12.44 22.84 -1.61
CA ASP A 466 -11.54 23.76 -2.31
C ASP A 466 -10.05 23.35 -2.24
N ARG A 467 -9.73 22.24 -1.56
CA ARG A 467 -8.34 21.83 -1.29
C ARG A 467 -7.58 21.37 -2.52
N PHE A 468 -8.29 20.94 -3.58
CA PHE A 468 -7.69 20.40 -4.80
C PHE A 468 -8.29 21.03 -6.05
N LEU A 469 -7.66 20.76 -7.20
CA LEU A 469 -8.25 21.13 -8.49
C LEU A 469 -9.63 20.45 -8.66
N PRO A 470 -10.64 21.15 -9.20
CA PRO A 470 -11.95 20.55 -9.43
C PRO A 470 -11.88 19.37 -10.42
N VAL A 471 -12.46 18.23 -10.03
CA VAL A 471 -12.49 16.98 -10.81
C VAL A 471 -13.91 16.50 -11.14
N GLY A 472 -14.89 17.40 -11.05
CA GLY A 472 -16.31 17.10 -11.23
C GLY A 472 -17.08 16.96 -9.92
N PRO A 473 -18.34 16.47 -9.95
CA PRO A 473 -19.21 16.44 -8.77
C PRO A 473 -18.72 15.50 -7.65
N LEU A 474 -18.10 14.37 -8.01
CA LEU A 474 -17.53 13.44 -7.05
C LEU A 474 -16.12 13.90 -6.67
N HIS A 475 -15.99 14.43 -5.46
CA HIS A 475 -14.71 14.91 -4.92
C HIS A 475 -13.92 13.76 -4.31
N PRO A 476 -12.58 13.84 -4.28
CA PRO A 476 -11.78 12.95 -3.45
C PRO A 476 -11.99 13.28 -1.96
N GLN A 477 -11.61 12.35 -1.09
CA GLN A 477 -11.39 12.61 0.32
C GLN A 477 -10.01 13.23 0.56
N ASN A 478 -9.76 13.71 1.78
CA ASN A 478 -8.50 14.37 2.13
C ASN A 478 -7.91 13.81 3.42
N ASN A 479 -6.80 13.07 3.30
CA ASN A 479 -6.03 12.66 4.47
C ASN A 479 -4.97 13.71 4.77
N GLN A 480 -5.07 14.37 5.92
CA GLN A 480 -4.16 15.44 6.31
C GLN A 480 -3.11 14.96 7.30
N LEU A 481 -1.84 15.23 7.01
CA LEU A 481 -0.71 14.96 7.91
C LEU A 481 -0.48 16.14 8.85
N ILE A 482 -0.37 15.85 10.15
CA ILE A 482 -0.14 16.84 11.20
C ILE A 482 1.11 16.44 11.99
N ASP A 483 2.03 17.38 12.17
CA ASP A 483 3.13 17.27 13.12
C ASP A 483 2.61 17.47 14.54
N ILE A 484 2.89 16.50 15.41
CA ILE A 484 2.52 16.51 16.83
C ILE A 484 3.75 16.35 17.74
N GLY A 485 4.97 16.43 17.17
CA GLY A 485 6.23 16.27 17.91
C GLY A 485 6.61 17.47 18.76
N ASP A 486 6.12 18.65 18.40
CA ASP A 486 6.37 19.89 19.12
C ASP A 486 5.20 20.25 20.06
N LYS A 487 5.35 21.35 20.81
CA LYS A 487 4.32 21.83 21.74
C LYS A 487 3.02 22.18 21.00
N LYS A 488 3.12 22.70 19.78
CA LYS A 488 1.99 23.11 18.94
C LYS A 488 1.85 22.14 17.76
N MET A 489 0.63 21.74 17.45
CA MET A 489 0.31 20.94 16.28
C MET A 489 0.43 21.77 15.00
N GLU A 490 1.02 21.19 13.96
CA GLU A 490 1.20 21.86 12.66
C GLU A 490 0.68 20.99 11.53
N LEU A 491 -0.27 21.51 10.73
CA LEU A 491 -0.69 20.86 9.51
C LEU A 491 0.44 20.92 8.47
N LEU A 492 0.81 19.77 7.88
CA LEU A 492 1.95 19.64 6.98
C LEU A 492 1.57 19.35 5.52
N TYR A 493 0.57 18.51 5.28
CA TYR A 493 0.29 17.98 3.95
C TYR A 493 -1.17 17.55 3.76
N ASP A 494 -1.68 17.74 2.55
CA ASP A 494 -3.00 17.29 2.10
C ASP A 494 -2.82 16.16 1.07
N LEU A 495 -3.25 14.94 1.40
CA LEU A 495 -3.24 13.79 0.49
C LEU A 495 -4.65 13.58 -0.10
N PRO A 496 -4.87 13.90 -1.40
CA PRO A 496 -6.13 13.58 -2.06
C PRO A 496 -6.28 12.07 -2.21
N ILE A 497 -7.42 11.53 -1.77
CA ILE A 497 -7.77 10.12 -1.93
C ILE A 497 -8.94 10.01 -2.90
N PRO A 498 -8.70 9.60 -4.17
CA PRO A 498 -9.77 9.43 -5.14
C PRO A 498 -10.48 8.07 -5.06
N LEU A 499 -10.00 7.16 -4.20
CA LEU A 499 -10.49 5.78 -4.09
C LEU A 499 -11.37 5.61 -2.85
N GLY A 500 -12.65 5.98 -2.99
CA GLY A 500 -13.66 5.88 -1.91
C GLY A 500 -13.35 6.77 -0.70
N GLU A 501 -14.13 6.59 0.37
CA GLU A 501 -13.95 7.32 1.64
C GLU A 501 -13.21 6.48 2.69
N PRO A 502 -11.92 6.73 2.96
CA PRO A 502 -11.26 6.12 4.12
C PRO A 502 -11.97 6.46 5.43
N HIS A 503 -12.40 5.43 6.16
CA HIS A 503 -13.09 5.60 7.44
C HIS A 503 -12.15 5.60 8.63
N GLN A 504 -11.11 4.75 8.62
CA GLN A 504 -10.11 4.60 9.67
C GLN A 504 -8.73 4.26 9.07
N ALA A 505 -7.68 4.50 9.85
CA ALA A 505 -6.34 4.03 9.55
C ALA A 505 -5.71 3.32 10.75
N ALA A 506 -4.78 2.41 10.46
CA ALA A 506 -3.85 1.82 11.42
C ALA A 506 -2.43 2.10 10.94
N SER A 507 -1.57 2.55 11.85
CA SER A 507 -0.20 2.92 11.52
C SER A 507 0.82 2.10 12.32
N ILE A 508 1.98 1.85 11.72
CA ILE A 508 3.05 1.05 12.33
C ILE A 508 4.42 1.51 11.84
N ARG A 509 5.42 1.47 12.72
CA ARG A 509 6.81 1.72 12.34
C ARG A 509 7.23 0.78 11.22
N ALA A 510 7.86 1.32 10.19
CA ALA A 510 8.38 0.53 9.07
C ALA A 510 9.39 -0.54 9.53
N SER A 511 10.09 -0.29 10.65
CA SER A 511 11.03 -1.25 11.25
C SER A 511 10.38 -2.53 11.82
N LYS A 512 9.05 -2.60 11.93
CA LYS A 512 8.32 -3.77 12.44
C LYS A 512 7.72 -4.64 11.33
N ILE A 513 7.71 -4.15 10.08
CA ILE A 513 7.25 -4.95 8.93
C ILE A 513 8.47 -5.43 8.15
N HIS A 514 8.52 -6.73 7.90
CA HIS A 514 9.59 -7.38 7.17
C HIS A 514 8.99 -8.18 6.01
N PRO A 515 8.58 -7.51 4.91
CA PRO A 515 8.03 -8.20 3.76
C PRO A 515 9.10 -9.02 3.06
N GLU A 516 8.69 -10.13 2.44
CA GLU A 516 9.55 -10.82 1.48
C GLU A 516 9.50 -10.09 0.15
N VAL A 517 10.63 -10.15 -0.55
CA VAL A 517 10.78 -9.56 -1.89
C VAL A 517 10.45 -10.54 -3.02
N ARG A 518 10.18 -11.81 -2.67
CA ARG A 518 9.82 -12.90 -3.59
C ARG A 518 9.24 -14.10 -2.83
N TYR A 519 8.55 -14.97 -3.54
CA TYR A 519 8.05 -16.22 -2.99
C TYR A 519 9.08 -17.36 -3.09
N PRO A 520 9.03 -18.36 -2.19
CA PRO A 520 9.60 -19.67 -2.47
C PRO A 520 9.04 -20.20 -3.80
N MET A 521 9.89 -20.81 -4.63
CA MET A 521 9.50 -21.22 -5.99
C MET A 521 8.30 -22.17 -6.01
N GLY A 522 7.23 -21.75 -6.68
CA GLY A 522 5.98 -22.47 -6.83
C GLY A 522 5.01 -22.30 -5.66
N THR A 523 5.00 -21.13 -4.99
CA THR A 523 4.09 -20.85 -3.88
C THR A 523 2.75 -20.34 -4.40
N ASN A 524 1.64 -20.77 -3.80
CA ASN A 524 0.33 -20.13 -3.92
C ASN A 524 0.26 -19.00 -2.87
N PRO A 525 0.10 -17.72 -3.26
CA PRO A 525 0.16 -16.60 -2.32
C PRO A 525 -1.04 -16.57 -1.37
N LYS A 526 -2.19 -17.12 -1.79
CA LYS A 526 -3.45 -17.11 -1.03
C LYS A 526 -3.42 -18.11 0.13
N THR A 527 -2.68 -19.21 -0.03
CA THR A 527 -2.52 -20.25 1.00
C THR A 527 -1.14 -20.27 1.65
N ASN A 528 -0.15 -19.61 1.05
CA ASN A 528 1.27 -19.65 1.42
C ASN A 528 1.82 -21.10 1.49
N GLN A 529 1.32 -21.98 0.61
CA GLN A 529 1.75 -23.37 0.47
C GLN A 529 2.27 -23.63 -0.95
N PRO A 530 3.06 -24.70 -1.17
CA PRO A 530 3.42 -25.12 -2.51
C PRO A 530 2.18 -25.38 -3.37
N HIS A 531 2.10 -24.74 -4.53
CA HIS A 531 1.03 -24.91 -5.49
C HIS A 531 1.15 -26.28 -6.20
N ILE A 532 0.02 -26.98 -6.39
CA ILE A 532 0.00 -28.31 -7.02
C ILE A 532 0.46 -28.30 -8.48
N GLY A 533 0.27 -27.16 -9.14
CA GLY A 533 0.64 -26.89 -10.53
C GLY A 533 2.04 -26.31 -10.73
N LYS A 534 2.88 -26.29 -9.68
CA LYS A 534 4.26 -25.80 -9.78
C LYS A 534 4.97 -26.46 -10.97
N THR A 535 5.50 -25.63 -11.85
CA THR A 535 6.23 -26.06 -13.05
C THR A 535 7.57 -25.34 -13.10
N LEU A 536 8.65 -26.06 -13.44
CA LEU A 536 9.96 -25.46 -13.66
C LEU A 536 10.29 -25.36 -15.15
N ALA A 537 11.29 -24.54 -15.47
CA ALA A 537 11.77 -24.40 -16.84
C ALA A 537 12.19 -25.76 -17.42
N GLY A 538 11.62 -26.13 -18.56
CA GLY A 538 11.82 -27.43 -19.23
C GLY A 538 10.83 -28.52 -18.82
N GLU A 539 9.95 -28.26 -17.85
CA GLU A 539 8.88 -29.17 -17.42
C GLU A 539 7.51 -28.76 -17.99
N GLU A 540 7.45 -27.75 -18.86
CA GLU A 540 6.21 -27.25 -19.46
C GLU A 540 5.58 -28.30 -20.37
N HIS A 541 4.28 -28.54 -20.21
CA HIS A 541 3.57 -29.55 -21.00
C HIS A 541 2.05 -29.32 -20.99
N ILE A 542 1.37 -29.95 -21.94
CA ILE A 542 -0.10 -29.94 -22.05
C ILE A 542 -0.61 -31.37 -21.91
N VAL A 543 -1.56 -31.59 -21.00
CA VAL A 543 -2.17 -32.90 -20.73
C VAL A 543 -3.66 -32.85 -21.03
N ARG A 544 -4.15 -33.70 -21.92
CA ARG A 544 -5.60 -33.87 -22.15
C ARG A 544 -6.13 -35.11 -21.42
N LYS A 545 -7.23 -34.93 -20.69
CA LYS A 545 -8.03 -35.99 -20.07
C LYS A 545 -9.49 -35.82 -20.49
N GLY A 546 -9.88 -36.45 -21.60
CA GLY A 546 -11.20 -36.26 -22.19
C GLY A 546 -11.39 -34.85 -22.75
N ASP A 547 -12.41 -34.15 -22.26
CA ASP A 547 -12.73 -32.74 -22.55
C ASP A 547 -12.00 -31.75 -21.62
N HIS A 548 -11.20 -32.22 -20.66
CA HIS A 548 -10.38 -31.37 -19.80
C HIS A 548 -8.94 -31.32 -20.29
N VAL A 549 -8.39 -30.12 -20.47
CA VAL A 549 -6.99 -29.87 -20.82
C VAL A 549 -6.29 -29.13 -19.68
N TYR A 550 -5.16 -29.67 -19.23
CA TYR A 550 -4.27 -29.06 -18.26
C TYR A 550 -3.05 -28.48 -18.98
N VAL A 551 -2.72 -27.23 -18.71
CA VAL A 551 -1.55 -26.55 -19.24
C VAL A 551 -0.61 -26.22 -18.08
N TYR A 552 0.61 -26.73 -18.14
CA TYR A 552 1.67 -26.42 -17.18
C TYR A 552 2.64 -25.46 -17.87
N ALA A 553 2.59 -24.21 -17.45
CA ALA A 553 3.28 -23.10 -18.08
C ALA A 553 4.29 -22.44 -17.15
N THR A 554 5.33 -21.85 -17.73
CA THR A 554 6.28 -21.01 -17.02
C THR A 554 6.38 -19.64 -17.66
N MET A 555 6.74 -18.66 -16.83
CA MET A 555 7.09 -17.31 -17.26
C MET A 555 8.45 -16.95 -16.71
N VAL A 556 9.31 -16.48 -17.60
CA VAL A 556 10.59 -15.86 -17.30
C VAL A 556 10.77 -14.76 -18.33
N ARG A 557 11.37 -13.63 -17.97
CA ARG A 557 11.39 -12.41 -18.79
C ARG A 557 11.63 -12.71 -20.27
N SER A 558 10.73 -12.19 -21.11
CA SER A 558 10.65 -12.41 -22.57
C SER A 558 10.14 -13.76 -23.06
N HIS A 559 9.75 -14.70 -22.19
CA HIS A 559 9.31 -16.03 -22.59
C HIS A 559 8.09 -16.50 -21.79
N ILE A 560 7.05 -16.91 -22.51
CA ILE A 560 5.93 -17.68 -21.98
C ILE A 560 5.99 -19.05 -22.63
N ASN A 561 6.13 -20.09 -21.82
CA ASN A 561 6.17 -21.46 -22.33
C ASN A 561 4.95 -22.24 -21.81
N PRO A 562 4.23 -22.99 -22.67
CA PRO A 562 4.41 -23.08 -24.13
C PRO A 562 3.98 -21.78 -24.86
N GLU A 563 4.46 -21.56 -26.08
CA GLU A 563 4.07 -20.43 -26.95
C GLU A 563 2.84 -20.76 -27.82
N HIS A 564 2.47 -22.03 -27.94
CA HIS A 564 1.30 -22.48 -28.68
C HIS A 564 0.49 -23.47 -27.83
N ILE A 565 -0.77 -23.15 -27.59
CA ILE A 565 -1.71 -24.00 -26.85
C ILE A 565 -2.87 -24.31 -27.79
N THR A 566 -2.99 -25.56 -28.26
CA THR A 566 -4.09 -25.98 -29.13
C THR A 566 -5.11 -26.83 -28.40
N VAL A 567 -6.36 -26.40 -28.41
CA VAL A 567 -7.50 -27.05 -27.73
C VAL A 567 -8.71 -27.13 -28.66
N ASN A 568 -9.71 -27.91 -28.26
CA ASN A 568 -10.99 -28.00 -28.95
C ASN A 568 -11.99 -27.03 -28.33
N LYS A 569 -12.90 -26.50 -29.15
CA LYS A 569 -14.05 -25.74 -28.69
C LYS A 569 -14.87 -26.57 -27.71
N GLY A 570 -15.13 -26.01 -26.53
CA GLY A 570 -15.84 -26.65 -25.43
C GLY A 570 -14.95 -27.40 -24.43
N ASP A 571 -13.63 -27.45 -24.65
CA ASP A 571 -12.72 -28.00 -23.65
C ASP A 571 -12.74 -27.15 -22.37
N LYS A 572 -12.68 -27.81 -21.22
CA LYS A 572 -12.39 -27.18 -19.93
C LYS A 572 -10.88 -27.05 -19.78
N ILE A 573 -10.40 -25.86 -19.51
CA ILE A 573 -8.99 -25.56 -19.40
C ILE A 573 -8.66 -25.29 -17.94
N THR A 574 -7.59 -25.92 -17.45
CA THR A 574 -6.91 -25.54 -16.22
C THR A 574 -5.47 -25.21 -16.59
N MET A 575 -5.07 -23.95 -16.41
CA MET A 575 -3.72 -23.49 -16.67
C MET A 575 -3.02 -23.17 -15.37
N TYR A 576 -1.84 -23.73 -15.16
CA TYR A 576 -0.93 -23.40 -14.07
C TYR A 576 0.21 -22.58 -14.64
N ILE A 577 0.47 -21.41 -14.07
CA ILE A 577 1.51 -20.50 -14.55
C ILE A 577 2.48 -20.25 -13.41
N THR A 578 3.74 -20.67 -13.55
CA THR A 578 4.80 -20.41 -12.58
C THR A 578 5.72 -19.30 -13.06
N ASN A 579 5.86 -18.21 -12.30
CA ASN A 579 6.93 -17.24 -12.51
C ASN A 579 8.24 -17.82 -11.94
N VAL A 580 9.16 -18.18 -12.84
CA VAL A 580 10.45 -18.79 -12.47
C VAL A 580 11.56 -17.75 -12.26
N GLU A 581 11.23 -16.45 -12.24
CA GLU A 581 12.17 -15.40 -11.90
C GLU A 581 12.73 -15.54 -10.49
N ARG A 582 13.98 -15.06 -10.33
CA ARG A 582 14.67 -15.00 -9.04
C ARG A 582 14.92 -13.56 -8.59
N ALA A 583 14.87 -12.62 -9.51
CA ALA A 583 15.02 -11.20 -9.23
C ALA A 583 13.80 -10.65 -8.47
N GLU A 584 14.07 -9.68 -7.61
CA GLU A 584 13.06 -8.86 -6.96
C GLU A 584 12.39 -7.94 -8.00
N ASP A 585 11.09 -7.72 -7.86
CA ASP A 585 10.28 -6.82 -8.73
C ASP A 585 10.17 -7.23 -10.21
N GLU A 586 10.54 -8.46 -10.56
CA GLU A 586 10.35 -9.01 -11.92
C GLU A 586 9.01 -9.78 -12.02
N THR A 587 7.92 -9.04 -11.83
CA THR A 587 6.55 -9.52 -11.95
C THR A 587 6.15 -9.72 -13.41
N HIS A 588 5.39 -10.78 -13.69
CA HIS A 588 4.74 -10.99 -14.97
C HIS A 588 3.24 -10.89 -14.81
N GLY A 589 2.53 -10.52 -15.88
CA GLY A 589 1.08 -10.68 -15.93
C GLY A 589 0.68 -11.55 -17.11
N PHE A 590 -0.51 -12.15 -17.12
CA PHE A 590 -0.95 -13.00 -18.22
C PHE A 590 -2.40 -12.73 -18.58
N THR A 591 -2.70 -12.61 -19.88
CA THR A 591 -4.07 -12.46 -20.37
C THR A 591 -4.26 -13.20 -21.69
N ILE A 592 -5.49 -13.63 -21.98
CA ILE A 592 -5.90 -14.22 -23.25
C ILE A 592 -6.99 -13.34 -23.85
N ASP A 593 -6.81 -12.93 -25.11
CA ASP A 593 -7.77 -12.10 -25.82
C ASP A 593 -9.20 -12.70 -25.78
N HIS A 594 -10.20 -11.86 -25.54
CA HIS A 594 -11.64 -12.20 -25.43
C HIS A 594 -12.08 -13.19 -24.32
N HIS A 595 -11.19 -13.65 -23.42
CA HIS A 595 -11.56 -14.67 -22.41
C HIS A 595 -11.80 -14.12 -20.99
N ASP A 596 -11.69 -12.80 -20.78
CA ASP A 596 -11.85 -12.14 -19.46
C ASP A 596 -10.95 -12.76 -18.37
N ILE A 597 -9.70 -13.00 -18.75
CA ILE A 597 -8.66 -13.60 -17.92
C ILE A 597 -7.57 -12.58 -17.71
N HIS A 598 -7.18 -12.38 -16.46
CA HIS A 598 -5.97 -11.66 -16.09
C HIS A 598 -5.39 -12.24 -14.81
N VAL A 599 -4.06 -12.29 -14.75
CA VAL A 599 -3.30 -12.79 -13.60
C VAL A 599 -2.07 -11.91 -13.44
N SER A 600 -1.72 -11.54 -12.22
CA SER A 600 -0.36 -11.12 -11.84
C SER A 600 0.36 -12.32 -11.22
N VAL A 601 1.60 -12.57 -11.61
CA VAL A 601 2.41 -13.68 -11.09
C VAL A 601 3.77 -13.11 -10.67
N GLU A 602 3.91 -12.81 -9.39
CA GLU A 602 5.12 -12.27 -8.78
C GLU A 602 6.27 -13.31 -8.75
N PRO A 603 7.53 -12.88 -8.59
CA PRO A 603 8.69 -13.80 -8.58
C PRO A 603 8.52 -14.99 -7.62
N GLY A 604 8.57 -16.21 -8.17
CA GLY A 604 8.43 -17.46 -7.43
C GLY A 604 6.99 -17.94 -7.20
N GLU A 605 5.98 -17.17 -7.62
CA GLU A 605 4.57 -17.55 -7.52
C GLU A 605 4.17 -18.64 -8.53
N THR A 606 3.14 -19.41 -8.20
CA THR A 606 2.34 -20.15 -9.19
C THR A 606 0.87 -19.85 -8.99
N ALA A 607 0.22 -19.42 -10.08
CA ALA A 607 -1.19 -19.12 -10.14
C ALA A 607 -1.95 -20.13 -11.02
N GLN A 608 -3.24 -20.31 -10.75
CA GLN A 608 -4.15 -21.14 -11.52
C GLN A 608 -5.21 -20.30 -12.25
N ILE A 609 -5.57 -20.72 -13.46
CA ILE A 609 -6.69 -20.16 -14.23
C ILE A 609 -7.56 -21.30 -14.76
N ASP A 610 -8.86 -21.23 -14.50
CA ASP A 610 -9.85 -22.16 -15.05
C ASP A 610 -10.87 -21.43 -15.92
N PHE A 611 -11.10 -21.95 -17.12
CA PHE A 611 -12.09 -21.42 -18.05
C PHE A 611 -12.52 -22.47 -19.08
N VAL A 612 -13.53 -22.15 -19.89
CA VAL A 612 -13.97 -22.99 -21.01
C VAL A 612 -13.55 -22.33 -22.31
N ALA A 613 -12.94 -23.08 -23.22
CA ALA A 613 -12.62 -22.61 -24.57
C ALA A 613 -13.88 -22.60 -25.45
N ASP A 614 -14.84 -21.73 -25.15
CA ASP A 614 -16.20 -21.76 -25.72
C ASP A 614 -16.33 -21.06 -27.08
N ILE A 615 -15.31 -20.29 -27.48
CA ILE A 615 -15.22 -19.59 -28.76
C ILE A 615 -14.12 -20.20 -29.65
N GLU A 616 -14.45 -20.51 -30.91
CA GLU A 616 -13.46 -20.94 -31.89
C GLU A 616 -12.60 -19.76 -32.35
N GLY A 617 -11.31 -19.97 -32.61
CA GLY A 617 -10.45 -18.90 -33.10
C GLY A 617 -8.99 -19.07 -32.75
N VAL A 618 -8.23 -18.01 -33.05
CA VAL A 618 -6.82 -17.84 -32.68
C VAL A 618 -6.76 -16.61 -31.79
N PHE A 619 -6.36 -16.80 -30.55
CA PHE A 619 -6.36 -15.78 -29.51
C PHE A 619 -4.93 -15.59 -29.02
N PRO A 620 -4.27 -14.46 -29.33
CA PRO A 620 -3.01 -14.14 -28.72
C PRO A 620 -3.14 -14.07 -27.19
N TYR A 621 -2.14 -14.57 -26.49
CA TYR A 621 -1.90 -14.25 -25.08
C TYR A 621 -0.53 -13.61 -24.95
N TYR A 622 -0.37 -12.74 -23.96
CA TYR A 622 0.86 -11.99 -23.79
C TYR A 622 1.07 -11.58 -22.34
N CYS A 623 2.30 -11.16 -22.03
CA CYS A 623 2.62 -10.62 -20.72
C CYS A 623 2.06 -9.21 -20.58
N THR A 624 1.20 -8.93 -19.60
CA THR A 624 0.64 -7.57 -19.42
C THR A 624 1.60 -6.61 -18.72
N GLU A 625 2.58 -7.15 -17.99
CA GLU A 625 3.57 -6.38 -17.24
C GLU A 625 4.82 -6.09 -18.05
N PHE A 626 5.37 -4.88 -17.92
CA PHE A 626 6.63 -4.50 -18.57
C PHE A 626 7.81 -5.15 -17.85
N CYS A 627 8.03 -6.44 -18.11
CA CYS A 627 9.02 -7.26 -17.40
C CYS A 627 10.41 -7.25 -18.05
N SER A 628 10.57 -6.76 -19.28
CA SER A 628 11.88 -6.59 -19.92
C SER A 628 11.80 -5.71 -21.17
N ALA A 629 12.96 -5.40 -21.75
CA ALA A 629 13.05 -4.72 -23.05
C ALA A 629 12.34 -5.46 -24.19
N LEU A 630 12.07 -6.77 -24.02
CA LEU A 630 11.37 -7.61 -24.98
C LEU A 630 10.04 -8.12 -24.40
N HIS A 631 9.37 -7.28 -23.60
CA HIS A 631 8.04 -7.55 -23.07
C HIS A 631 7.01 -7.72 -24.20
N LEU A 632 7.12 -6.95 -25.28
CA LEU A 632 6.18 -7.03 -26.41
C LEU A 632 6.23 -8.37 -27.12
N GLU A 633 7.42 -8.96 -27.21
CA GLU A 633 7.65 -10.28 -27.81
C GLU A 633 7.32 -11.44 -26.85
N MET A 634 7.01 -11.15 -25.58
CA MET A 634 6.62 -12.14 -24.58
C MET A 634 5.15 -12.55 -24.76
N MET A 635 4.89 -13.34 -25.79
CA MET A 635 3.54 -13.73 -26.22
C MET A 635 3.46 -15.17 -26.72
N GLY A 636 2.24 -15.68 -26.87
CA GLY A 636 1.94 -16.93 -27.57
C GLY A 636 0.51 -16.96 -28.11
N TYR A 637 0.08 -18.10 -28.65
CA TYR A 637 -1.24 -18.26 -29.26
C TYR A 637 -2.03 -19.39 -28.60
N PHE A 638 -3.23 -19.04 -28.14
CA PHE A 638 -4.28 -19.97 -27.75
C PHE A 638 -5.17 -20.26 -28.97
N LEU A 639 -5.13 -21.51 -29.44
CA LEU A 639 -5.73 -21.97 -30.69
C LEU A 639 -6.92 -22.88 -30.35
N VAL A 640 -8.14 -22.40 -30.61
CA VAL A 640 -9.37 -23.15 -30.34
C VAL A 640 -9.98 -23.63 -31.66
N LYS A 641 -9.90 -24.95 -31.91
CA LYS A 641 -10.49 -25.57 -33.10
C LYS A 641 -11.87 -26.15 -32.80
N ASP A 642 -12.82 -26.00 -33.70
CA ASP A 642 -14.07 -26.74 -33.66
C ASP A 642 -13.82 -28.15 -34.23
N PRO A 643 -13.90 -29.22 -33.42
CA PRO A 643 -13.66 -30.58 -33.89
C PRO A 643 -14.69 -31.06 -34.92
N LYS A 644 -15.79 -30.32 -35.12
CA LYS A 644 -16.83 -30.60 -36.11
C LYS A 644 -16.57 -29.94 -37.47
N LYS A 645 -15.51 -29.14 -37.61
CA LYS A 645 -15.18 -28.41 -38.84
C LYS A 645 -13.89 -28.92 -39.44
N GLU A 646 -13.84 -28.91 -40.77
CA GLU A 646 -12.59 -29.03 -41.52
C GLU A 646 -12.11 -27.62 -41.92
N TYR A 647 -10.81 -27.39 -41.82
CA TYR A 647 -10.20 -26.10 -42.13
C TYR A 647 -9.40 -26.21 -43.43
N ASP A 648 -9.89 -25.59 -44.50
CA ASP A 648 -9.17 -25.49 -45.77
C ASP A 648 -8.17 -24.32 -45.71
N TRP A 649 -6.89 -24.64 -45.54
CA TRP A 649 -5.81 -23.66 -45.64
C TRP A 649 -4.60 -24.23 -46.37
N SER A 650 -3.96 -23.41 -47.19
CA SER A 650 -2.70 -23.74 -47.88
C SER A 650 -1.60 -22.80 -47.40
N GLN A 651 -0.44 -23.33 -47.00
CA GLN A 651 0.73 -22.52 -46.64
C GLN A 651 1.27 -21.79 -47.88
N LYS A 652 0.88 -20.53 -48.07
CA LYS A 652 1.47 -19.66 -49.09
C LYS A 652 2.49 -18.75 -48.41
N SER A 653 3.78 -19.11 -48.47
CA SER A 653 4.82 -18.23 -47.94
C SER A 653 4.79 -16.90 -48.69
N LYS A 654 4.51 -15.82 -47.97
CA LYS A 654 4.57 -14.44 -48.49
C LYS A 654 5.91 -13.76 -48.19
N ILE A 655 6.78 -14.43 -47.43
CA ILE A 655 8.09 -13.93 -47.02
C ILE A 655 9.10 -14.41 -48.06
N LYS A 656 9.84 -13.48 -48.64
CA LYS A 656 10.96 -13.78 -49.54
C LYS A 656 12.12 -14.25 -48.66
N ASN A 657 12.51 -15.52 -48.76
CA ASN A 657 13.68 -16.02 -48.03
C ASN A 657 14.92 -15.26 -48.48
N LEU A 658 15.78 -14.92 -47.52
CA LEU A 658 17.08 -14.33 -47.80
C LEU A 658 17.91 -15.34 -48.60
N SER A 659 18.66 -14.83 -49.58
CA SER A 659 19.66 -15.63 -50.28
C SER A 659 20.78 -16.06 -49.30
N PRO A 660 21.53 -17.13 -49.61
CA PRO A 660 22.66 -17.54 -48.76
C PRO A 660 23.68 -16.44 -48.49
N ALA A 661 23.88 -15.52 -49.46
CA ALA A 661 24.77 -14.37 -49.30
C ALA A 661 24.20 -13.34 -48.30
N GLU A 662 22.91 -13.04 -48.38
CA GLU A 662 22.22 -12.13 -47.45
C GLU A 662 22.18 -12.71 -46.03
N LEU A 663 21.96 -14.03 -45.89
CA LEU A 663 22.03 -14.72 -44.59
C LEU A 663 23.45 -14.66 -43.99
N GLN A 664 24.47 -14.81 -44.81
CA GLN A 664 25.86 -14.73 -44.36
C GLN A 664 26.23 -13.32 -43.89
N GLU A 665 25.76 -12.29 -44.59
CA GLU A 665 25.94 -10.88 -44.20
C GLU A 665 25.21 -10.55 -42.89
N GLU A 666 23.95 -10.99 -42.77
CA GLU A 666 23.16 -10.75 -41.56
C GLU A 666 23.76 -11.47 -40.34
N TYR A 667 24.23 -12.72 -40.50
CA TYR A 667 24.94 -13.43 -39.44
C TYR A 667 26.18 -12.66 -38.96
N GLN A 668 27.02 -12.20 -39.89
CA GLN A 668 28.22 -11.41 -39.53
C GLN A 668 27.87 -10.12 -38.79
N LYS A 669 26.83 -9.42 -39.23
CA LYS A 669 26.34 -8.19 -38.61
C LYS A 669 25.85 -8.43 -37.18
N ILE A 670 25.06 -9.48 -36.96
CA ILE A 670 24.53 -9.82 -35.62
C ILE A 670 25.68 -10.23 -34.69
N THR A 671 26.60 -11.09 -35.13
CA THR A 671 27.75 -11.49 -34.29
C THR A 671 28.60 -10.28 -33.90
N ALA A 672 28.85 -9.35 -34.83
CA ALA A 672 29.57 -8.11 -34.54
C ALA A 672 28.85 -7.22 -33.51
N ASN A 673 27.52 -7.13 -33.61
CA ASN A 673 26.70 -6.43 -32.60
C ASN A 673 26.79 -7.11 -31.23
N ASN A 674 26.70 -8.44 -31.19
CA ASN A 674 26.79 -9.23 -29.96
C ASN A 674 28.13 -9.03 -29.25
N GLU A 675 29.24 -9.02 -30.01
CA GLU A 675 30.56 -8.70 -29.46
C GLU A 675 30.64 -7.28 -28.90
N ALA A 676 30.01 -6.31 -29.56
CA ALA A 676 29.97 -4.93 -29.07
C ALA A 676 29.18 -4.81 -27.77
N SER A 677 28.01 -5.42 -27.69
CA SER A 677 27.18 -5.46 -26.46
C SER A 677 27.86 -6.23 -25.33
N GLN A 678 28.55 -7.33 -25.64
CA GLN A 678 29.29 -8.11 -24.65
C GLN A 678 30.39 -7.28 -23.96
N ARG A 679 31.11 -6.44 -24.71
CA ARG A 679 32.13 -5.54 -24.14
C ARG A 679 31.54 -4.57 -23.10
N VAL A 680 30.28 -4.16 -23.27
CA VAL A 680 29.59 -3.31 -22.28
C VAL A 680 29.32 -4.10 -20.99
N VAL A 681 28.80 -5.33 -21.12
CA VAL A 681 28.56 -6.23 -19.97
C VAL A 681 29.86 -6.51 -19.20
N ASP A 682 30.94 -6.81 -19.92
CA ASP A 682 32.24 -7.10 -19.29
C ASP A 682 32.76 -5.89 -18.50
N ALA A 683 32.57 -4.66 -19.03
CA ALA A 683 32.93 -3.43 -18.33
C ALA A 683 32.08 -3.19 -17.07
N LEU A 684 30.78 -3.52 -17.11
CA LEU A 684 29.90 -3.42 -15.94
C LEU A 684 30.31 -4.39 -14.83
N PHE A 685 30.60 -5.64 -15.16
CA PHE A 685 31.07 -6.63 -14.19
C PHE A 685 32.44 -6.29 -13.62
N ALA A 686 33.35 -5.73 -14.43
CA ALA A 686 34.62 -5.20 -13.92
C ALA A 686 34.38 -4.11 -12.86
N PHE A 687 33.53 -3.12 -13.16
CA PHE A 687 33.19 -2.06 -12.21
C PHE A 687 32.59 -2.61 -10.91
N LEU A 688 31.59 -3.50 -10.99
CA LEU A 688 30.91 -4.05 -9.82
C LEU A 688 31.87 -4.86 -8.94
N LYS A 689 32.79 -5.60 -9.56
CA LYS A 689 33.84 -6.35 -8.85
C LYS A 689 34.84 -5.44 -8.16
N GLU A 690 35.38 -4.44 -8.87
CA GLU A 690 36.36 -3.48 -8.35
C GLU A 690 35.81 -2.71 -7.14
N ASN A 691 34.51 -2.39 -7.17
CA ASN A 691 33.82 -1.64 -6.12
C ASN A 691 33.16 -2.53 -5.06
N GLN A 692 33.47 -3.82 -5.04
CA GLN A 692 33.03 -4.77 -4.01
C GLN A 692 31.50 -4.80 -3.83
N ALA A 693 30.76 -4.78 -4.95
CA ALA A 693 29.29 -4.77 -5.01
C ALA A 693 28.64 -5.82 -4.08
N SER A 694 29.28 -6.99 -3.93
CA SER A 694 28.78 -8.10 -3.12
C SER A 694 28.67 -7.79 -1.62
N LYS A 695 29.26 -6.68 -1.14
CA LYS A 695 29.11 -6.23 0.26
C LYS A 695 27.73 -5.62 0.55
N TYR A 696 26.99 -5.23 -0.48
CA TYR A 696 25.72 -4.52 -0.35
C TYR A 696 24.59 -5.45 -0.74
N PRO A 697 23.72 -5.92 0.18
CA PRO A 697 22.77 -7.00 -0.09
C PRO A 697 21.89 -6.77 -1.33
N THR A 698 21.26 -5.60 -1.46
CA THR A 698 20.39 -5.28 -2.59
C THR A 698 21.15 -5.20 -3.92
N VAL A 699 22.35 -4.60 -3.92
CA VAL A 699 23.22 -4.58 -5.11
C VAL A 699 23.66 -5.99 -5.48
N ASN A 700 23.99 -6.82 -4.48
CA ASN A 700 24.42 -8.19 -4.70
C ASN A 700 23.30 -9.03 -5.32
N ASN A 701 22.05 -8.85 -4.90
CA ASN A 701 20.91 -9.54 -5.52
C ASN A 701 20.80 -9.22 -7.03
N LEU A 702 20.93 -7.94 -7.41
CA LEU A 702 20.94 -7.52 -8.82
C LEU A 702 22.16 -8.05 -9.59
N LEU A 703 23.32 -8.16 -8.92
CA LEU A 703 24.52 -8.74 -9.51
C LEU A 703 24.38 -10.26 -9.73
N GLU A 704 23.82 -10.99 -8.77
CA GLU A 704 23.54 -12.42 -8.95
C GLU A 704 22.53 -12.63 -10.07
N ASP A 705 21.50 -11.79 -10.18
CA ASP A 705 20.56 -11.84 -11.31
C ASP A 705 21.27 -11.62 -12.67
N ALA A 706 22.15 -10.62 -12.75
CA ALA A 706 22.92 -10.37 -13.96
C ALA A 706 23.79 -11.58 -14.34
N LYS A 707 24.40 -12.26 -13.36
CA LYS A 707 25.20 -13.47 -13.57
C LYS A 707 24.35 -14.65 -14.02
N ASP A 708 23.16 -14.82 -13.47
CA ASP A 708 22.23 -15.88 -13.86
C ASP A 708 21.85 -15.76 -15.33
N GLN A 709 21.57 -14.53 -15.80
CA GLN A 709 21.35 -14.25 -17.23
C GLN A 709 22.62 -14.47 -18.06
N TYR A 710 23.78 -14.05 -17.55
CA TYR A 710 25.06 -14.18 -18.26
C TYR A 710 25.41 -15.63 -18.56
N ALA A 711 25.11 -16.53 -17.61
CA ALA A 711 25.36 -17.96 -17.72
C ALA A 711 24.59 -18.61 -18.90
N LYS A 712 23.54 -17.96 -19.42
CA LYS A 712 22.75 -18.45 -20.56
C LYS A 712 23.34 -18.06 -21.93
N ILE A 713 24.26 -17.09 -21.99
CA ILE A 713 24.82 -16.58 -23.26
C ILE A 713 25.65 -17.67 -23.98
N LEU A 714 26.55 -18.34 -23.26
CA LEU A 714 27.47 -19.31 -23.86
C LEU A 714 26.76 -20.50 -24.50
N PRO A 715 25.79 -21.17 -23.84
CA PRO A 715 25.01 -22.25 -24.47
C PRO A 715 24.37 -21.85 -25.80
N GLU A 716 23.82 -20.64 -25.92
CA GLU A 716 23.20 -20.17 -27.16
C GLU A 716 24.24 -19.88 -28.25
N LYS A 717 25.41 -19.31 -27.89
CA LYS A 717 26.53 -19.16 -28.83
C LYS A 717 27.07 -20.50 -29.33
N GLU A 718 27.09 -21.53 -28.48
CA GLU A 718 27.48 -22.88 -28.90
C GLU A 718 26.48 -23.48 -29.89
N LYS A 719 25.16 -23.29 -29.67
CA LYS A 719 24.12 -23.68 -30.63
C LYS A 719 24.26 -22.91 -31.94
N ALA A 720 24.53 -21.61 -31.90
CA ALA A 720 24.76 -20.79 -33.09
C ALA A 720 25.97 -21.29 -33.89
N ALA A 721 27.10 -21.53 -33.21
CA ALA A 721 28.31 -22.05 -33.84
C ALA A 721 28.11 -23.45 -34.43
N LYS A 722 27.31 -24.30 -33.77
CA LYS A 722 26.93 -25.63 -34.30
C LYS A 722 26.07 -25.49 -35.56
N ALA A 723 25.01 -24.69 -35.52
CA ALA A 723 24.13 -24.45 -36.68
C ALA A 723 24.90 -23.86 -37.86
N PHE A 724 25.82 -22.93 -37.60
CA PHE A 724 26.72 -22.36 -38.61
C PHE A 724 27.60 -23.43 -39.27
N LYS A 725 28.21 -24.33 -38.47
CA LYS A 725 29.02 -25.45 -38.99
C LYS A 725 28.18 -26.44 -39.81
N GLU A 726 26.90 -26.59 -39.49
CA GLU A 726 25.94 -27.43 -40.21
C GLU A 726 25.36 -26.72 -41.45
N ASN A 727 25.85 -25.52 -41.79
CA ASN A 727 25.39 -24.68 -42.91
C ASN A 727 23.90 -24.29 -42.80
N ASN A 728 23.37 -24.23 -41.58
CA ASN A 728 22.02 -23.78 -41.26
C ASN A 728 22.08 -22.34 -40.73
N LEU A 729 22.26 -21.39 -41.65
CA LEU A 729 22.47 -19.98 -41.33
C LEU A 729 21.25 -19.33 -40.65
N GLU A 730 20.02 -19.76 -40.98
CA GLU A 730 18.80 -19.25 -40.35
C GLU A 730 18.78 -19.58 -38.84
N ASN A 731 19.08 -20.83 -38.48
CA ASN A 731 19.19 -21.20 -37.07
C ASN A 731 20.42 -20.57 -36.39
N ALA A 732 21.52 -20.40 -37.11
CA ALA A 732 22.71 -19.73 -36.57
C ALA A 732 22.39 -18.26 -36.19
N ILE A 733 21.69 -17.54 -37.08
CA ILE A 733 21.18 -16.19 -36.84
C ILE A 733 20.20 -16.18 -35.66
N LEU A 734 19.27 -17.14 -35.59
CA LEU A 734 18.30 -17.24 -34.51
C LEU A 734 18.97 -17.40 -33.14
N PHE A 735 19.94 -18.31 -33.03
CA PHE A 735 20.67 -18.54 -31.78
C PHE A 735 21.62 -17.38 -31.42
N GLU A 736 22.22 -16.68 -32.40
CA GLU A 736 22.96 -15.44 -32.12
C GLU A 736 22.02 -14.34 -31.60
N ASN A 737 20.83 -14.19 -32.18
CA ASN A 737 19.83 -13.27 -31.63
C ASN A 737 19.41 -13.68 -30.22
N MET A 738 19.29 -14.98 -29.92
CA MET A 738 19.00 -15.44 -28.56
C MET A 738 20.14 -15.11 -27.59
N ALA A 739 21.39 -15.29 -28.00
CA ALA A 739 22.54 -14.86 -27.22
C ALA A 739 22.54 -13.34 -26.97
N TRP A 740 22.15 -12.55 -27.97
CA TRP A 740 21.98 -11.10 -27.85
C TRP A 740 20.95 -10.74 -26.77
N GLN A 741 19.80 -11.41 -26.75
CA GLN A 741 18.76 -11.16 -25.74
C GLN A 741 19.31 -11.35 -24.32
N TYR A 742 20.05 -12.44 -24.07
CA TYR A 742 20.68 -12.65 -22.76
C TYR A 742 21.76 -11.62 -22.44
N ILE A 743 22.54 -11.16 -23.43
CA ILE A 743 23.49 -10.05 -23.25
C ILE A 743 22.77 -8.78 -22.78
N ILE A 744 21.64 -8.43 -23.40
CA ILE A 744 20.86 -7.24 -23.03
C ILE A 744 20.23 -7.40 -21.64
N LYS A 745 19.65 -8.58 -21.32
CA LYS A 745 19.10 -8.88 -19.99
C LYS A 745 20.17 -8.77 -18.90
N THR A 746 21.37 -9.31 -19.14
CA THR A 746 22.50 -9.13 -18.22
C THR A 746 22.89 -7.66 -18.06
N ALA A 747 22.96 -6.91 -19.16
CA ALA A 747 23.34 -5.51 -19.14
C ALA A 747 22.36 -4.68 -18.29
N ASP A 748 21.05 -4.91 -18.43
CA ASP A 748 20.02 -4.21 -17.65
C ASP A 748 20.21 -4.42 -16.14
N SER A 749 20.23 -5.67 -15.67
CA SER A 749 20.43 -5.97 -14.24
C SER A 749 21.77 -5.44 -13.70
N ALA A 750 22.85 -5.55 -14.50
CA ALA A 750 24.15 -5.03 -14.11
C ALA A 750 24.20 -3.49 -14.07
N ILE A 751 23.48 -2.80 -14.95
CA ILE A 751 23.33 -1.32 -14.91
C ILE A 751 22.57 -0.91 -13.65
N ARG A 752 21.44 -1.57 -13.33
CA ARG A 752 20.69 -1.30 -12.09
C ARG A 752 21.55 -1.50 -10.85
N ALA A 753 22.32 -2.60 -10.78
CA ALA A 753 23.27 -2.87 -9.71
C ALA A 753 24.33 -1.76 -9.59
N LYS A 754 24.87 -1.33 -10.73
CA LYS A 754 25.87 -0.26 -10.80
C LYS A 754 25.33 1.05 -10.26
N ASP A 755 24.16 1.47 -10.73
CA ASP A 755 23.53 2.74 -10.37
C ASP A 755 23.22 2.78 -8.87
N LEU A 756 22.71 1.68 -8.31
CA LEU A 756 22.48 1.55 -6.87
C LEU A 756 23.78 1.60 -6.06
N LEU A 757 24.84 0.92 -6.53
CA LEU A 757 26.14 0.93 -5.86
C LEU A 757 26.79 2.31 -5.87
N VAL A 758 26.73 3.02 -7.01
CA VAL A 758 27.25 4.39 -7.14
C VAL A 758 26.56 5.30 -6.12
N ASN A 759 25.24 5.22 -6.01
CA ASN A 759 24.48 5.99 -5.02
C ASN A 759 24.88 5.63 -3.57
N THR A 760 25.17 4.36 -3.30
CA THR A 760 25.56 3.88 -1.97
C THR A 760 26.98 4.30 -1.57
N LEU A 761 27.91 4.35 -2.52
CA LEU A 761 29.32 4.70 -2.29
C LEU A 761 29.59 6.20 -2.28
N ALA A 762 28.64 7.01 -2.75
CA ALA A 762 28.78 8.45 -2.89
C ALA A 762 29.12 9.13 -1.53
N SER A 763 30.30 9.75 -1.45
CA SER A 763 30.74 10.48 -0.24
C SER A 763 29.96 11.80 -0.04
N PRO A 764 29.88 12.39 1.16
CA PRO A 764 29.24 13.70 1.34
C PRO A 764 29.90 14.79 0.47
N LYS A 765 29.10 15.53 -0.31
CA LYS A 765 29.59 16.61 -1.17
C LYS A 765 30.17 17.78 -0.35
N SER A 766 31.29 18.33 -0.80
CA SER A 766 31.79 19.63 -0.32
C SER A 766 30.79 20.75 -0.66
N ALA A 767 30.87 21.90 0.01
CA ALA A 767 29.98 23.02 -0.29
C ALA A 767 30.10 23.50 -1.75
N ALA A 768 31.30 23.45 -2.33
CA ALA A 768 31.52 23.77 -3.74
C ALA A 768 30.91 22.71 -4.67
N ALA A 769 31.09 21.42 -4.38
CA ALA A 769 30.47 20.35 -5.16
C ALA A 769 28.93 20.36 -5.09
N LYS A 770 28.33 20.80 -3.97
CA LYS A 770 26.87 21.01 -3.87
C LYS A 770 26.39 22.14 -4.78
N ARG A 771 27.10 23.28 -4.79
CA ARG A 771 26.80 24.38 -5.71
C ARG A 771 27.00 23.96 -7.17
N GLY A 772 28.03 23.16 -7.45
CA GLY A 772 28.32 22.62 -8.76
C GLY A 772 27.26 21.66 -9.28
N GLU A 773 26.74 20.78 -8.41
CA GLU A 773 25.60 19.93 -8.73
C GLU A 773 24.34 20.76 -9.05
N GLY A 774 24.10 21.82 -8.28
CA GLY A 774 23.02 22.78 -8.54
C GLY A 774 23.17 23.43 -9.91
N ALA A 775 24.33 24.03 -10.18
CA ALA A 775 24.65 24.64 -11.47
C ALA A 775 24.54 23.64 -12.64
N PHE A 776 25.03 22.41 -12.48
CA PHE A 776 24.90 21.35 -13.49
C PHE A 776 23.44 20.99 -13.78
N LYS A 777 22.59 20.91 -12.75
CA LYS A 777 21.16 20.59 -12.92
C LYS A 777 20.36 21.76 -13.50
N GLU A 778 20.62 22.97 -13.03
CA GLU A 778 19.82 24.16 -13.36
C GLU A 778 20.24 24.77 -14.69
N GLY A 779 21.52 24.71 -15.04
CA GLY A 779 22.00 25.17 -16.35
C GLY A 779 21.89 24.09 -17.45
N GLY A 780 20.90 23.20 -17.35
CA GLY A 780 20.48 22.33 -18.45
C GLY A 780 21.40 21.14 -18.78
N CYS A 781 22.53 20.96 -18.10
CA CYS A 781 23.45 19.85 -18.38
C CYS A 781 22.78 18.48 -18.10
N SER A 782 21.93 18.40 -17.07
CA SER A 782 21.17 17.19 -16.72
C SER A 782 20.16 16.74 -17.79
N GLY A 783 19.79 17.62 -18.74
CA GLY A 783 18.89 17.28 -19.85
C GLY A 783 19.53 16.36 -20.89
N CYS A 784 20.87 16.40 -21.01
CA CYS A 784 21.61 15.56 -21.95
C CYS A 784 22.54 14.56 -21.24
N HIS A 785 22.97 14.85 -20.02
CA HIS A 785 23.95 14.06 -19.28
C HIS A 785 23.32 13.45 -18.03
N VAL A 786 23.53 12.15 -17.83
CA VAL A 786 23.24 11.48 -16.57
C VAL A 786 24.55 10.98 -15.98
N VAL A 787 24.85 11.35 -14.75
CA VAL A 787 26.11 10.94 -14.09
C VAL A 787 26.15 9.42 -13.96
N GLY A 788 27.25 8.81 -14.40
CA GLY A 788 27.48 7.38 -14.32
C GLY A 788 26.88 6.58 -15.48
N ARG A 789 26.19 7.20 -16.45
CA ARG A 789 25.67 6.48 -17.63
C ARG A 789 25.63 7.35 -18.89
N VAL A 790 25.67 6.70 -20.04
CA VAL A 790 25.44 7.36 -21.33
C VAL A 790 23.94 7.63 -21.50
N SER A 791 23.58 8.82 -22.00
CA SER A 791 22.21 9.24 -22.30
C SER A 791 22.17 9.86 -23.71
N SER A 792 21.39 10.91 -23.94
CA SER A 792 21.46 11.74 -25.16
C SER A 792 22.84 12.41 -25.36
N GLY A 793 23.64 12.49 -24.30
CA GLY A 793 25.04 12.89 -24.30
C GLY A 793 25.94 11.91 -23.53
N PRO A 794 27.27 12.09 -23.61
CA PRO A 794 28.22 11.21 -22.95
C PRO A 794 28.10 11.25 -21.43
N ASP A 795 28.42 10.14 -20.77
CA ASP A 795 28.63 10.11 -19.32
C ASP A 795 29.73 11.13 -18.95
N VAL A 796 29.52 11.90 -17.89
CA VAL A 796 30.47 12.90 -17.38
C VAL A 796 31.29 12.40 -16.18
N THR A 797 31.03 11.19 -15.69
CA THR A 797 31.84 10.58 -14.62
C THR A 797 33.30 10.44 -15.06
N GLY A 798 34.21 10.93 -14.21
CA GLY A 798 35.65 10.96 -14.51
C GLY A 798 36.02 11.82 -15.72
N VAL A 799 35.18 12.78 -16.15
CA VAL A 799 35.49 13.67 -17.28
C VAL A 799 36.83 14.40 -17.10
N LEU A 800 37.19 14.71 -15.85
CA LEU A 800 38.46 15.34 -15.50
C LEU A 800 39.69 14.42 -15.65
N LYS A 801 39.50 13.14 -16.00
CA LYS A 801 40.58 12.18 -16.28
C LYS A 801 40.84 12.01 -17.78
N ARG A 802 40.01 12.59 -18.65
CA ARG A 802 40.00 12.29 -20.10
C ARG A 802 40.98 13.13 -20.93
N HIS A 803 41.47 14.23 -20.37
CA HIS A 803 42.37 15.17 -21.06
C HIS A 803 43.57 15.55 -20.19
N LYS A 804 44.69 15.90 -20.83
CA LYS A 804 45.80 16.59 -20.16
C LYS A 804 45.33 18.03 -19.89
N ASN A 805 45.32 18.46 -18.62
CA ASN A 805 44.69 19.71 -18.15
C ASN A 805 43.15 19.74 -18.26
N ALA A 806 42.49 18.63 -17.93
CA ALA A 806 41.05 18.48 -18.11
C ALA A 806 40.18 19.52 -17.40
N GLU A 807 40.56 20.03 -16.22
CA GLU A 807 39.81 21.10 -15.56
C GLU A 807 39.71 22.35 -16.43
N GLN A 808 40.84 22.78 -17.01
CA GLN A 808 40.86 23.93 -17.91
C GLN A 808 40.10 23.63 -19.20
N TRP A 809 40.29 22.45 -19.79
CA TRP A 809 39.61 22.08 -21.03
C TRP A 809 38.09 22.04 -20.85
N VAL A 810 37.60 21.44 -19.75
CA VAL A 810 36.18 21.40 -19.41
C VAL A 810 35.64 22.81 -19.14
N ALA A 811 36.40 23.65 -18.44
CA ALA A 811 36.01 25.05 -18.21
C ALA A 811 35.80 25.80 -19.53
N GLU A 812 36.77 25.69 -20.45
CA GLU A 812 36.68 26.32 -21.78
C GLU A 812 35.51 25.77 -22.61
N TYR A 813 35.28 24.46 -22.55
CA TYR A 813 34.20 23.82 -23.29
C TYR A 813 32.82 24.20 -22.76
N VAL A 814 32.61 24.23 -21.44
CA VAL A 814 31.34 24.69 -20.84
C VAL A 814 31.09 26.16 -21.14
N LYS A 815 32.15 27.00 -21.15
CA LYS A 815 32.05 28.44 -21.42
C LYS A 815 31.76 28.76 -22.88
N ASN A 816 32.34 28.00 -23.82
CA ASN A 816 32.18 28.20 -25.25
C ASN A 816 32.27 26.87 -26.02
N PRO A 817 31.17 26.08 -26.07
CA PRO A 817 31.17 24.76 -26.68
C PRO A 817 31.54 24.78 -28.16
N GLU A 818 31.09 25.79 -28.89
CA GLU A 818 31.30 25.93 -30.33
C GLU A 818 32.78 25.98 -30.71
N SER A 819 33.60 26.59 -29.85
CA SER A 819 35.05 26.69 -30.07
C SER A 819 35.77 25.33 -30.13
N LYS A 820 35.16 24.28 -29.58
CA LYS A 820 35.75 22.94 -29.49
C LYS A 820 35.13 21.92 -30.46
N PHE A 821 34.05 22.25 -31.18
CA PHE A 821 33.35 21.28 -32.04
C PHE A 821 34.20 20.71 -33.18
N GLN A 822 35.22 21.44 -33.63
CA GLN A 822 36.14 20.98 -34.67
C GLN A 822 37.30 20.13 -34.12
N GLU A 823 37.44 20.01 -32.79
CA GLU A 823 38.45 19.14 -32.20
C GLU A 823 38.14 17.66 -32.53
N PRO A 824 39.15 16.84 -32.90
CA PRO A 824 38.91 15.45 -33.30
C PRO A 824 38.15 14.60 -32.26
N TYR A 825 38.35 14.88 -30.96
CA TYR A 825 37.62 14.23 -29.87
C TYR A 825 36.13 14.60 -29.89
N MET A 826 35.83 15.89 -30.01
CA MET A 826 34.46 16.40 -30.02
C MET A 826 33.71 16.03 -31.29
N LYS A 827 34.39 16.02 -32.44
CA LYS A 827 33.78 15.61 -33.70
C LYS A 827 33.26 14.17 -33.65
N LYS A 828 34.05 13.25 -33.06
CA LYS A 828 33.63 11.86 -32.84
C LYS A 828 32.44 11.75 -31.89
N LEU A 829 32.41 12.54 -30.82
CA LEU A 829 31.28 12.55 -29.88
C LEU A 829 30.01 13.11 -30.54
N ILE A 830 30.12 14.21 -31.29
CA ILE A 830 28.99 14.81 -32.02
C ILE A 830 28.45 13.84 -33.08
N GLU A 831 29.32 13.13 -33.80
CA GLU A 831 28.91 12.09 -34.76
C GLU A 831 28.22 10.90 -34.05
N PHE A 832 28.75 10.46 -32.90
CA PHE A 832 28.19 9.34 -32.15
C PHE A 832 26.83 9.64 -31.52
N PHE A 833 26.68 10.81 -30.89
CA PHE A 833 25.43 11.22 -30.23
C PHE A 833 24.45 11.94 -31.16
N ASN A 834 24.89 12.30 -32.37
CA ASN A 834 24.17 13.15 -33.31
C ASN A 834 23.63 14.45 -32.66
N LEU A 835 24.40 15.01 -31.71
CA LEU A 835 24.00 16.14 -30.88
C LEU A 835 25.19 17.04 -30.57
N LYS A 836 24.96 18.36 -30.60
CA LYS A 836 25.94 19.39 -30.19
C LYS A 836 25.51 19.99 -28.85
N MET A 837 26.46 20.18 -27.93
CA MET A 837 26.17 20.82 -26.66
C MET A 837 25.86 22.30 -26.89
N PRO A 838 24.67 22.81 -26.52
CA PRO A 838 24.38 24.23 -26.61
C PRO A 838 25.20 25.00 -25.56
N ASN A 839 25.44 26.29 -25.79
CA ASN A 839 26.03 27.15 -24.77
C ASN A 839 25.01 27.38 -23.66
N GLN A 840 25.31 26.89 -22.45
CA GLN A 840 24.45 27.03 -21.27
C GLN A 840 24.60 28.40 -20.59
N ASN A 841 25.46 29.28 -21.13
CA ASN A 841 25.74 30.63 -20.63
C ASN A 841 26.18 30.69 -19.15
N MET A 842 26.91 29.66 -18.72
CA MET A 842 27.42 29.55 -17.35
C MET A 842 28.47 30.63 -17.07
N ASN A 843 28.42 31.22 -15.88
CA ASN A 843 29.44 32.17 -15.44
C ASN A 843 30.70 31.45 -14.89
N ASP A 844 31.78 32.21 -14.69
CA ASP A 844 33.08 31.64 -14.27
C ASP A 844 33.04 30.95 -12.90
N GLN A 845 32.14 31.37 -12.00
CA GLN A 845 31.98 30.74 -10.69
C GLN A 845 31.17 29.45 -10.79
N GLU A 846 30.11 29.42 -11.59
CA GLU A 846 29.34 28.20 -11.88
C GLU A 846 30.21 27.13 -12.53
N ILE A 847 31.06 27.52 -13.49
CA ILE A 847 31.99 26.60 -14.13
C ILE A 847 32.98 26.00 -13.12
N LYS A 848 33.53 26.82 -12.22
CA LYS A 848 34.44 26.34 -11.16
C LYS A 848 33.73 25.38 -10.20
N ASP A 849 32.52 25.73 -9.77
CA ASP A 849 31.74 24.87 -8.87
C ASP A 849 31.35 23.55 -9.59
N ILE A 850 30.97 23.58 -10.88
CA ILE A 850 30.72 22.38 -11.71
C ILE A 850 31.97 21.50 -11.78
N ILE A 851 33.16 22.08 -11.91
CA ILE A 851 34.41 21.33 -11.88
C ILE A 851 34.62 20.65 -10.53
N GLU A 852 34.30 21.31 -9.41
CA GLU A 852 34.33 20.68 -8.08
C GLU A 852 33.29 19.55 -7.94
N TYR A 853 32.13 19.68 -8.59
CA TYR A 853 31.18 18.58 -8.70
C TYR A 853 31.74 17.43 -9.55
N PHE A 854 32.43 17.71 -10.66
CA PHE A 854 33.13 16.74 -11.50
C PHE A 854 34.36 16.08 -10.86
N LYS A 855 34.90 16.67 -9.79
CA LYS A 855 35.90 16.02 -8.93
C LYS A 855 35.27 15.02 -7.96
N TRP A 856 34.02 15.27 -7.59
CA TRP A 856 33.27 14.44 -6.66
C TRP A 856 32.63 13.23 -7.34
N ILE A 857 32.06 13.40 -8.54
CA ILE A 857 31.61 12.30 -9.40
C ILE A 857 32.79 11.61 -10.10
#